data_AF-A0AAV2EEZ3-F1
#
_entry.id   AF-A0AAV2EEZ3-F1
#
_cell.length_a   1.000
_cell.length_b   1.000
_cell.length_c   1.000
_cell.angle_alpha   90.00
_cell.angle_beta   90.00
_cell.angle_gamma   90.00
#
_symmetry.space_group_name_H-M   'P 1'
#
loop_
_entity.id
_entity.type
_entity.pdbx_description
1 polymer ?
#
loop_
_entity_poly.entity_id
_entity_poly.type
_entity_poly.pdbx_seq_one_letter_code
_entity_poly.pdbx_strand_id
1 'polypeptide(L)'
;MALNFFSTGALPEEVVESTVVLIPKVDHPEMVSQLRPISLNNVCLKAITKAITNRLKPIMRKLVSPRQSSFIPGRQTTDNIIVLQEVLHSLRKKKGKRGGLVLKIDLEKAYDRLRWDFLRDTLKEVGLPSTWINCIMFCVEHNRMRLLWNGDLSAPITPTRGIRQGDPLSPYLFVLCMERLSHRIDKAIEDKLWKPLRLSKEGPTISHLFFADDLILFAEAGGSQVRIIKQCLDEFCHSSGQRVNYNKSAMFVSANVDRRQARRLSHRVDIPLTVDLGRYLGVMAIHGRVTKARYRDLVLRIQRKLAPWKSRHLSLAARITVVKSITSSIPIYPMHTELLPVNICRTLDRINRGFIWGDTDSQKKLHLVGWPQLVLPKSSGGLGIRSTREVNISMLAKSGWRLLQEEDSLWVQMVRAKYGGNRQHLDMLKPIQGSSFTWASFTKAANLLRQGCAWNVHSGRQTKFWADPWILQGPLYEVATGPITEEDRQLMVANFVDEEGNWLIEKFESLLSPEITQKILAQAVDPLAMEADKIFWRPTADGRFSTKSAYVLQQGTPDSEGQQWWKAIWRLPVPERVRCFMWLVKQGRVTTNEMRVRRHLSDDGFCYKCANQEESLEHIFRNCPPAAFLWHRTVPGGAQQEFFSLSWGTWLHRNLASKEATMDGVPWNAFFSIALWCLWKNRNDVVFKGENKALSASSLTQSIKIRASVWTQAWNAPSPLVGRFKPAQDRVMTEVGWKAPPAGWAKINVDGAAKGEQGLAGAGGVIRDDSGSWVRGFVSRLGSCSAALAELWAIYHGLKLGWNFGYRALIIETDSQLATQLVKNRMDPLHPYAALLTAIRRKISQDWVVSLVHVYREGNRVADWLSKHSLVYPFGMHELDSPPPELLPLLQDDQRGSTILRNIVVNSTAPSL
;
A
#
# COMPACT_ATOMS: atom_id res chain seq x y z
N MET A 1 -8.84 -35.04 -10.28
CA MET A 1 -7.80 -34.73 -11.30
C MET A 1 -6.50 -34.21 -10.68
N ALA A 2 -6.46 -33.03 -10.05
CA ALA A 2 -5.20 -32.46 -9.54
C ALA A 2 -4.47 -33.37 -8.51
N LEU A 3 -5.19 -33.98 -7.57
CA LEU A 3 -4.60 -34.94 -6.62
C LEU A 3 -4.00 -36.16 -7.34
N ASN A 4 -4.72 -36.71 -8.31
CA ASN A 4 -4.24 -37.83 -9.13
C ASN A 4 -2.95 -37.44 -9.86
N PHE A 5 -2.89 -36.25 -10.49
CA PHE A 5 -1.68 -35.76 -11.15
C PHE A 5 -0.47 -35.68 -10.21
N PHE A 6 -0.63 -35.21 -8.97
CA PHE A 6 0.49 -35.14 -8.03
C PHE A 6 0.96 -36.51 -7.54
N SER A 7 0.15 -37.56 -7.68
CA SER A 7 0.51 -38.94 -7.36
C SER A 7 1.09 -39.69 -8.56
N THR A 8 0.52 -39.52 -9.76
CA THR A 8 0.86 -40.29 -10.97
C THR A 8 1.79 -39.56 -11.93
N GLY A 9 1.88 -38.23 -11.84
CA GLY A 9 2.68 -37.40 -12.74
C GLY A 9 2.09 -37.20 -14.13
N ALA A 10 0.86 -37.64 -14.40
CA ALA A 10 0.25 -37.62 -15.74
C ALA A 10 -1.08 -36.84 -15.78
N LEU A 11 -1.36 -36.20 -16.93
CA LEU A 11 -2.64 -35.56 -17.25
C LEU A 11 -3.19 -36.08 -18.59
N PRO A 12 -4.52 -36.08 -18.77
CA PRO A 12 -5.15 -36.35 -20.06
C PRO A 12 -4.69 -35.36 -21.14
N GLU A 13 -4.65 -35.80 -22.40
CA GLU A 13 -4.18 -34.99 -23.53
C GLU A 13 -5.02 -33.71 -23.72
N GLU A 14 -6.33 -33.75 -23.47
CA GLU A 14 -7.21 -32.59 -23.65
C GLU A 14 -6.90 -31.46 -22.66
N VAL A 15 -6.28 -31.79 -21.53
CA VAL A 15 -5.91 -30.81 -20.49
C VAL A 15 -4.60 -30.10 -20.82
N VAL A 16 -3.71 -30.76 -21.57
CA VAL A 16 -2.38 -30.24 -21.93
C VAL A 16 -2.34 -29.53 -23.29
N GLU A 17 -3.42 -29.62 -24.07
CA GLU A 17 -3.59 -28.83 -25.29
C GLU A 17 -3.79 -27.33 -24.98
N SER A 18 -3.17 -26.47 -25.79
CA SER A 18 -3.24 -25.02 -25.67
C SER A 18 -3.50 -24.36 -27.03
N THR A 19 -4.30 -23.29 -27.00
CA THR A 19 -4.58 -22.48 -28.18
C THR A 19 -3.65 -21.28 -28.21
N VAL A 20 -2.87 -21.11 -29.28
CA VAL A 20 -1.93 -19.99 -29.45
C VAL A 20 -2.61 -18.88 -30.24
N VAL A 21 -2.70 -17.70 -29.64
CA VAL A 21 -3.22 -16.48 -30.29
C VAL A 21 -2.07 -15.52 -30.56
N LEU A 22 -2.10 -14.84 -31.70
CA LEU A 22 -1.09 -13.86 -32.10
C LEU A 22 -1.57 -12.44 -31.81
N ILE A 23 -0.87 -11.75 -30.90
CA ILE A 23 -1.17 -10.35 -30.55
C ILE A 23 -0.18 -9.41 -31.26
N PRO A 24 -0.63 -8.36 -31.96
CA PRO A 24 0.24 -7.34 -32.55
C PRO A 24 1.14 -6.64 -31.51
N LYS A 25 2.45 -6.55 -31.78
CA LYS A 25 3.40 -5.74 -31.00
C LYS A 25 3.45 -4.28 -31.46
N VAL A 26 3.00 -4.03 -32.68
CA VAL A 26 2.95 -2.72 -33.35
C VAL A 26 1.55 -2.51 -33.93
N ASP A 27 1.19 -1.27 -34.22
CA ASP A 27 -0.15 -0.91 -34.68
C ASP A 27 -0.52 -1.60 -36.00
N HIS A 28 0.45 -1.78 -36.91
CA HIS A 28 0.28 -2.44 -38.21
C HIS A 28 1.37 -3.50 -38.40
N PRO A 29 1.13 -4.77 -38.00
CA PRO A 29 2.12 -5.83 -38.16
C PRO A 29 2.13 -6.37 -39.61
N GLU A 30 3.27 -6.27 -40.27
CA GLU A 30 3.56 -6.82 -41.61
C GLU A 30 4.38 -8.11 -41.54
N MET A 31 5.11 -8.32 -40.44
CA MET A 31 5.98 -9.48 -40.23
C MET A 31 5.55 -10.31 -39.02
N VAL A 32 5.75 -11.63 -39.09
CA VAL A 32 5.51 -12.56 -37.95
C VAL A 32 6.32 -12.16 -36.71
N SER A 33 7.51 -11.59 -36.89
CA SER A 33 8.36 -11.08 -35.78
C SER A 33 7.70 -9.95 -34.98
N GLN A 34 6.77 -9.21 -35.61
CA GLN A 34 5.96 -8.15 -35.01
C GLN A 34 4.70 -8.69 -34.31
N LEU A 35 4.47 -10.00 -34.33
CA LEU A 35 3.41 -10.66 -33.56
C LEU A 35 3.99 -11.31 -32.30
N ARG A 36 3.19 -11.36 -31.24
CA ARG A 36 3.51 -12.04 -29.97
C ARG A 36 2.59 -13.26 -29.81
N PRO A 37 3.11 -14.49 -29.81
CA PRO A 37 2.31 -15.66 -29.51
C PRO A 37 1.98 -15.71 -28.01
N ILE A 38 0.72 -15.96 -27.69
CA ILE A 38 0.22 -16.14 -26.32
C ILE A 38 -0.50 -17.49 -26.27
N SER A 39 -0.07 -18.37 -25.36
CA SER A 39 -0.71 -19.67 -25.15
C SER A 39 -1.88 -19.56 -24.18
N LEU A 40 -3.08 -19.80 -24.68
CA LEU A 40 -4.30 -19.95 -23.89
C LEU A 40 -4.41 -21.40 -23.39
N ASN A 41 -3.84 -21.64 -22.21
CA ASN A 41 -3.88 -22.97 -21.59
C ASN A 41 -5.23 -23.25 -20.93
N ASN A 42 -5.58 -24.53 -20.85
CA ASN A 42 -6.69 -25.04 -20.06
C ASN A 42 -6.65 -24.54 -18.60
N VAL A 43 -7.82 -24.23 -18.02
CA VAL A 43 -7.94 -23.71 -16.66
C VAL A 43 -7.45 -24.73 -15.62
N CYS A 44 -7.71 -26.03 -15.82
CA CYS A 44 -7.23 -27.10 -14.94
C CYS A 44 -5.70 -27.13 -14.89
N LEU A 45 -5.05 -27.04 -16.06
CA LEU A 45 -3.59 -26.97 -16.15
C LEU A 45 -3.04 -25.71 -15.48
N LYS A 46 -3.71 -24.55 -15.66
CA LYS A 46 -3.34 -23.30 -14.97
C LYS A 46 -3.47 -23.43 -13.45
N ALA A 47 -4.48 -24.14 -12.95
CA ALA A 47 -4.64 -24.38 -11.51
C ALA A 47 -3.51 -25.26 -10.96
N ILE A 48 -3.15 -26.33 -11.67
CA ILE A 48 -2.06 -27.24 -11.29
C ILE A 48 -0.70 -26.53 -11.29
N THR A 49 -0.35 -25.87 -12.39
CA THR A 49 0.91 -25.11 -12.52
C THR A 49 0.98 -23.96 -11.52
N LYS A 50 -0.16 -23.33 -11.21
CA LYS A 50 -0.26 -22.32 -10.14
C LYS A 50 -0.03 -22.92 -8.75
N ALA A 51 -0.54 -24.11 -8.47
CA ALA A 51 -0.30 -24.81 -7.20
C ALA A 51 1.20 -25.13 -7.02
N ILE A 52 1.86 -25.65 -8.07
CA ILE A 52 3.32 -25.86 -8.09
C ILE A 52 4.04 -24.54 -7.84
N THR A 53 3.67 -23.50 -8.58
CA THR A 53 4.26 -22.15 -8.46
C THR A 53 4.16 -21.61 -7.04
N ASN A 54 3.00 -21.76 -6.39
CA ASN A 54 2.79 -21.25 -5.03
C ASN A 54 3.68 -21.97 -4.00
N ARG A 55 4.06 -23.23 -4.24
CA ARG A 55 5.02 -23.98 -3.43
C ARG A 55 6.49 -23.63 -3.77
N LEU A 56 6.79 -23.30 -5.02
CA LEU A 56 8.13 -22.89 -5.46
C LEU A 56 8.47 -21.46 -5.01
N LYS A 57 7.48 -20.55 -5.02
CA LYS A 57 7.65 -19.11 -4.76
C LYS A 57 8.37 -18.77 -3.43
N PRO A 58 8.09 -19.43 -2.28
CA PRO A 58 8.77 -19.13 -1.02
C PRO A 58 10.27 -19.48 -1.03
N ILE A 59 10.68 -20.49 -1.79
CA ILE A 59 12.08 -20.95 -1.83
C ILE A 59 12.92 -20.19 -2.88
N MET A 60 12.28 -19.53 -3.86
CA MET A 60 12.97 -18.78 -4.92
C MET A 60 14.01 -17.77 -4.41
N ARG A 61 13.75 -17.12 -3.26
CA ARG A 61 14.70 -16.15 -2.67
C ARG A 61 16.03 -16.77 -2.26
N LYS A 62 16.02 -18.05 -1.87
CA LYS A 62 17.22 -18.80 -1.46
C LYS A 62 17.99 -19.32 -2.68
N LEU A 63 17.29 -19.59 -3.78
CA LEU A 63 17.84 -20.23 -4.97
C LEU A 63 18.42 -19.26 -6.00
N VAL A 64 18.03 -17.99 -5.95
CA VAL A 64 18.31 -17.01 -7.01
C VAL A 64 19.12 -15.86 -6.45
N SER A 65 20.26 -15.54 -7.08
CA SER A 65 21.16 -14.46 -6.69
C SER A 65 20.44 -13.12 -6.54
N PRO A 66 20.87 -12.22 -5.63
CA PRO A 66 20.36 -10.85 -5.53
C PRO A 66 20.45 -10.03 -6.83
N ARG A 67 21.27 -10.46 -7.81
CA ARG A 67 21.45 -9.79 -9.11
C ARG A 67 20.35 -10.11 -10.13
N GLN A 68 19.45 -11.04 -9.81
CA GLN A 68 18.27 -11.36 -10.62
C GLN A 68 17.00 -10.88 -9.90
N SER A 69 16.30 -9.91 -10.50
CA SER A 69 15.18 -9.22 -9.82
C SER A 69 13.80 -9.62 -10.34
N SER A 70 13.70 -10.40 -11.42
CA SER A 70 12.41 -10.73 -12.04
C SER A 70 11.69 -11.89 -11.36
N PHE A 71 10.37 -11.75 -11.17
CA PHE A 71 9.47 -12.77 -10.59
C PHE A 71 9.82 -13.28 -9.18
N ILE A 72 10.80 -12.67 -8.50
CA ILE A 72 11.17 -13.01 -7.12
C ILE A 72 10.35 -12.15 -6.14
N PRO A 73 9.68 -12.76 -5.13
CA PRO A 73 8.93 -12.01 -4.14
C PRO A 73 9.77 -10.92 -3.46
N GLY A 74 9.22 -9.71 -3.38
CA GLY A 74 9.82 -8.56 -2.72
C GLY A 74 11.10 -7.98 -3.37
N ARG A 75 11.52 -8.46 -4.55
CA ARG A 75 12.45 -7.71 -5.41
C ARG A 75 11.64 -6.82 -6.35
N GLN A 76 12.13 -5.60 -6.63
CA GLN A 76 11.41 -4.64 -7.47
C GLN A 76 12.21 -4.28 -8.72
N THR A 77 11.53 -4.11 -9.85
CA THR A 77 12.13 -3.70 -11.13
C THR A 77 12.92 -2.39 -11.02
N THR A 78 12.50 -1.50 -10.12
CA THR A 78 13.16 -0.22 -9.83
C THR A 78 14.58 -0.38 -9.30
N ASP A 79 14.89 -1.52 -8.68
CA ASP A 79 16.18 -1.76 -8.03
C ASP A 79 17.27 -1.84 -9.09
N ASN A 80 17.05 -2.66 -10.14
CA ASN A 80 17.93 -2.73 -11.30
C ASN A 80 18.03 -1.38 -12.02
N ILE A 81 16.93 -0.62 -12.12
CA ILE A 81 16.95 0.72 -12.73
C ILE A 81 17.89 1.63 -11.95
N ILE A 82 17.75 1.72 -10.62
CA ILE A 82 18.60 2.56 -9.76
C ILE A 82 20.07 2.16 -9.91
N VAL A 83 20.39 0.86 -9.85
CA VAL A 83 21.77 0.37 -10.04
C VAL A 83 22.33 0.82 -11.38
N LEU A 84 21.59 0.60 -12.48
CA LEU A 84 22.03 1.03 -13.80
C LEU A 84 22.26 2.55 -13.87
N GLN A 85 21.36 3.37 -13.33
CA GLN A 85 21.52 4.83 -13.33
C GLN A 85 22.77 5.27 -12.57
N GLU A 86 23.05 4.65 -11.42
CA GLU A 86 24.23 4.98 -10.62
C GLU A 86 25.53 4.53 -11.28
N VAL A 87 25.53 3.38 -11.96
CA VAL A 87 26.67 2.91 -12.76
C VAL A 87 26.94 3.89 -13.91
N LEU A 88 25.93 4.22 -14.70
CA LEU A 88 26.06 5.14 -15.85
C LEU A 88 26.57 6.52 -15.42
N HIS A 89 26.05 7.07 -14.31
CA HIS A 89 26.55 8.33 -13.75
C HIS A 89 28.04 8.25 -13.39
N SER A 90 28.47 7.14 -12.79
CA SER A 90 29.87 6.93 -12.38
C SER A 90 30.79 6.76 -13.59
N LEU A 91 30.36 6.00 -14.61
CA LEU A 91 31.12 5.81 -15.85
C LEU A 91 31.28 7.12 -16.63
N ARG A 92 30.28 8.00 -16.62
CA ARG A 92 30.38 9.33 -17.23
C ARG A 92 31.43 10.21 -16.54
N LYS A 93 31.52 10.13 -15.21
CA LYS A 93 32.45 10.94 -14.41
C LYS A 93 33.85 10.32 -14.26
N LYS A 94 34.04 9.10 -14.76
CA LYS A 94 35.27 8.33 -14.57
C LYS A 94 36.44 9.03 -15.27
N LYS A 95 37.56 9.15 -14.55
CA LYS A 95 38.84 9.66 -15.04
C LYS A 95 39.93 8.60 -14.85
N GLY A 96 41.07 8.77 -15.53
CA GLY A 96 42.23 7.87 -15.42
C GLY A 96 42.25 6.75 -16.45
N LYS A 97 43.19 5.80 -16.32
CA LYS A 97 43.50 4.78 -17.33
C LYS A 97 42.51 3.60 -17.38
N ARG A 98 41.81 3.31 -16.28
CA ARG A 98 40.86 2.17 -16.19
C ARG A 98 39.45 2.60 -16.59
N GLY A 99 39.01 2.20 -17.78
CA GLY A 99 37.65 2.41 -18.26
C GLY A 99 36.65 1.38 -17.72
N GLY A 100 35.38 1.54 -18.02
CA GLY A 100 34.34 0.53 -17.79
C GLY A 100 33.42 0.43 -19.00
N LEU A 101 32.79 -0.73 -19.17
CA LEU A 101 31.80 -0.98 -20.20
C LEU A 101 30.51 -1.55 -19.60
N VAL A 102 29.41 -1.28 -20.28
CA VAL A 102 28.07 -1.80 -20.02
C VAL A 102 27.57 -2.45 -21.30
N LEU A 103 27.12 -3.70 -21.22
CA LEU A 103 26.49 -4.41 -22.32
C LEU A 103 25.03 -4.65 -21.98
N LYS A 104 24.14 -4.13 -22.80
CA LYS A 104 22.73 -4.50 -22.80
C LYS A 104 22.55 -5.63 -23.81
N ILE A 105 22.20 -6.82 -23.32
CA ILE A 105 22.03 -8.01 -24.14
C ILE A 105 20.54 -8.29 -24.31
N ASP A 106 20.13 -8.51 -25.55
CA ASP A 106 18.78 -8.95 -25.92
C ASP A 106 18.84 -10.42 -26.34
N LEU A 107 17.92 -11.25 -25.86
CA LEU A 107 17.83 -12.67 -26.24
C LEU A 107 16.76 -12.90 -27.30
N GLU A 108 17.07 -13.69 -28.33
CA GLU A 108 16.10 -14.06 -29.36
C GLU A 108 15.06 -15.04 -28.82
N LYS A 109 13.78 -14.64 -28.76
CA LYS A 109 12.66 -15.55 -28.44
C LYS A 109 12.93 -16.39 -27.19
N ALA A 110 13.31 -15.73 -26.08
CA ALA A 110 13.90 -16.38 -24.92
C ALA A 110 13.10 -17.57 -24.36
N TYR A 111 11.77 -17.49 -24.33
CA TYR A 111 10.93 -18.58 -23.84
C TYR A 111 10.87 -19.76 -24.81
N ASP A 112 10.88 -19.49 -26.12
CA ASP A 112 10.65 -20.48 -27.18
C ASP A 112 11.93 -21.29 -27.50
N ARG A 113 13.09 -20.83 -27.04
CA ARG A 113 14.41 -21.44 -27.33
C ARG A 113 14.94 -22.38 -26.26
N LEU A 114 14.44 -22.28 -25.02
CA LEU A 114 15.01 -22.99 -23.88
C LEU A 114 14.92 -24.52 -24.06
N ARG A 115 16.04 -25.23 -24.00
CA ARG A 115 16.05 -26.70 -24.11
C ARG A 115 15.52 -27.36 -22.84
N TRP A 116 14.78 -28.46 -23.02
CA TRP A 116 14.15 -29.19 -21.92
C TRP A 116 15.13 -30.01 -21.09
N ASP A 117 16.17 -30.57 -21.71
CA ASP A 117 17.24 -31.27 -21.01
C ASP A 117 18.00 -30.34 -20.06
N PHE A 118 18.37 -29.14 -20.53
CA PHE A 118 18.98 -28.10 -19.70
C PHE A 118 18.09 -27.68 -18.54
N LEU A 119 16.77 -27.53 -18.78
CA LEU A 119 15.81 -27.22 -17.72
C LEU A 119 15.76 -28.35 -16.68
N ARG A 120 15.63 -29.61 -17.12
CA ARG A 120 15.60 -30.78 -16.23
C ARG A 120 16.86 -30.86 -15.36
N ASP A 121 18.03 -30.64 -15.96
CA ASP A 121 19.30 -30.63 -15.24
C ASP A 121 19.38 -29.49 -14.23
N THR A 122 18.88 -28.30 -14.59
CA THR A 122 18.78 -27.16 -13.66
C THR A 122 17.90 -27.49 -12.45
N LEU A 123 16.76 -28.16 -12.67
CA LEU A 123 15.85 -28.54 -11.57
C LEU A 123 16.46 -29.60 -10.64
N LYS A 124 17.30 -30.50 -11.18
CA LYS A 124 18.06 -31.48 -10.39
C LYS A 124 19.14 -30.79 -9.56
N GLU A 125 19.89 -29.85 -10.15
CA GLU A 125 20.95 -29.09 -9.47
C GLU A 125 20.40 -28.23 -8.32
N VAL A 126 19.19 -27.68 -8.49
CA VAL A 126 18.46 -26.97 -7.42
C VAL A 126 18.08 -27.90 -6.25
N GLY A 127 18.11 -29.22 -6.44
CA GLY A 127 17.79 -30.20 -5.39
C GLY A 127 16.28 -30.45 -5.22
N LEU A 128 15.47 -30.25 -6.27
CA LEU A 128 14.04 -30.57 -6.18
C LEU A 128 13.81 -32.09 -6.18
N PRO A 129 12.79 -32.60 -5.44
CA PRO A 129 12.47 -34.02 -5.45
C PRO A 129 12.13 -34.52 -6.85
N SER A 130 12.58 -35.74 -7.19
CA SER A 130 12.39 -36.35 -8.51
C SER A 130 10.93 -36.39 -8.96
N THR A 131 10.00 -36.74 -8.06
CA THR A 131 8.55 -36.71 -8.31
C THR A 131 8.09 -35.32 -8.77
N TRP A 132 8.61 -34.28 -8.14
CA TRP A 132 8.27 -32.90 -8.44
C TRP A 132 8.83 -32.45 -9.79
N ILE A 133 10.08 -32.81 -10.06
CA ILE A 133 10.71 -32.60 -11.38
C ILE A 133 9.91 -33.29 -12.46
N ASN A 134 9.48 -34.54 -12.27
CA ASN A 134 8.70 -35.28 -13.24
C ASN A 134 7.34 -34.62 -13.52
N CYS A 135 6.62 -34.15 -12.50
CA CYS A 135 5.38 -33.39 -12.69
C CYS A 135 5.62 -32.09 -13.48
N ILE A 136 6.67 -31.33 -13.14
CA ILE A 136 7.02 -30.10 -13.85
C ILE A 136 7.35 -30.39 -15.31
N MET A 137 8.22 -31.37 -15.54
CA MET A 137 8.64 -31.74 -16.89
C MET A 137 7.48 -32.33 -17.70
N PHE A 138 6.57 -33.09 -17.09
CA PHE A 138 5.34 -33.52 -17.77
C PHE A 138 4.54 -32.32 -18.28
N CYS A 139 4.33 -31.31 -17.43
CA CYS A 139 3.65 -30.08 -17.85
C CYS A 139 4.36 -29.37 -18.99
N VAL A 140 5.69 -29.40 -19.08
CA VAL A 140 6.48 -28.70 -20.10
C VAL A 140 6.57 -29.49 -21.41
N GLU A 141 6.88 -30.78 -21.33
CA GLU A 141 7.20 -31.67 -22.46
C GLU A 141 5.94 -32.13 -23.22
N HIS A 142 4.84 -32.38 -22.51
CA HIS A 142 3.61 -32.95 -23.10
C HIS A 142 2.66 -31.87 -23.62
N ASN A 143 3.21 -30.75 -24.11
CA ASN A 143 2.40 -29.67 -24.64
C ASN A 143 1.94 -29.98 -26.07
N ARG A 144 0.67 -29.72 -26.38
CA ARG A 144 0.16 -29.63 -27.76
C ARG A 144 -0.38 -28.23 -28.00
N MET A 145 -0.03 -27.63 -29.13
CA MET A 145 -0.40 -26.26 -29.45
C MET A 145 -1.19 -26.22 -30.75
N ARG A 146 -2.28 -25.45 -30.81
CA ARG A 146 -2.96 -25.12 -32.07
C ARG A 146 -2.97 -23.62 -32.26
N LEU A 147 -2.60 -23.14 -33.44
CA LEU A 147 -2.66 -21.72 -33.76
C LEU A 147 -4.11 -21.33 -34.05
N LEU A 148 -4.63 -20.32 -33.37
CA LEU A 148 -5.91 -19.69 -33.72
C LEU A 148 -5.63 -18.56 -34.70
N TRP A 149 -6.06 -18.74 -35.94
CA TRP A 149 -5.90 -17.77 -37.02
C TRP A 149 -7.26 -17.45 -37.63
N ASN A 150 -7.68 -16.18 -37.56
CA ASN A 150 -8.97 -15.70 -38.09
C ASN A 150 -10.22 -16.48 -37.62
N GLY A 151 -10.16 -17.10 -36.44
CA GLY A 151 -11.26 -17.90 -35.88
C GLY A 151 -11.09 -19.41 -36.03
N ASP A 152 -10.18 -19.85 -36.90
CA ASP A 152 -9.94 -21.26 -37.17
C ASP A 152 -8.68 -21.79 -36.48
N LEU A 153 -8.72 -23.06 -36.08
CA LEU A 153 -7.60 -23.75 -35.44
C LEU A 153 -6.74 -24.48 -36.47
N SER A 154 -5.42 -24.31 -36.38
CA SER A 154 -4.47 -25.08 -37.18
C SER A 154 -4.41 -26.56 -36.76
N ALA A 155 -3.70 -27.36 -37.56
CA ALA A 155 -3.23 -28.67 -37.14
C ALA A 155 -2.40 -28.56 -35.83
N PRO A 156 -2.43 -29.61 -34.96
CA PRO A 156 -1.63 -29.64 -33.74
C PRO A 156 -0.13 -29.55 -34.02
N ILE A 157 0.55 -28.72 -33.22
CA ILE A 157 1.99 -28.55 -33.20
C ILE A 157 2.52 -29.07 -31.88
N THR A 158 3.41 -30.05 -31.94
CA THR A 158 4.13 -30.56 -30.77
C THR A 158 5.48 -29.85 -30.67
N PRO A 159 5.68 -28.95 -29.69
CA PRO A 159 6.97 -28.31 -29.49
C PRO A 159 8.01 -29.34 -29.05
N THR A 160 9.26 -29.12 -29.39
CA THR A 160 10.41 -29.96 -28.96
C THR A 160 11.31 -29.24 -27.95
N ARG A 161 11.02 -27.96 -27.70
CA ARG A 161 11.73 -27.09 -26.76
C ARG A 161 10.85 -25.90 -26.38
N GLY A 162 11.32 -25.14 -25.41
CA GLY A 162 10.70 -23.91 -24.94
C GLY A 162 9.68 -24.11 -23.84
N ILE A 163 9.21 -23.00 -23.27
CA ILE A 163 8.25 -22.95 -22.17
C ILE A 163 7.09 -22.04 -22.54
N ARG A 164 5.90 -22.26 -21.97
CA ARG A 164 4.66 -21.61 -22.40
C ARG A 164 4.60 -20.13 -21.99
N GLN A 165 4.32 -19.24 -22.94
CA GLN A 165 4.02 -17.82 -22.63
C GLN A 165 2.57 -17.70 -22.14
N GLY A 166 2.39 -17.26 -20.89
CA GLY A 166 1.07 -17.13 -20.24
C GLY A 166 0.78 -18.19 -19.18
N ASP A 167 1.70 -19.14 -18.98
CA ASP A 167 1.66 -20.14 -17.91
C ASP A 167 2.23 -19.58 -16.58
N PRO A 168 1.58 -19.79 -15.42
CA PRO A 168 2.07 -19.29 -14.13
C PRO A 168 3.45 -19.81 -13.71
N LEU A 169 3.82 -21.03 -14.13
CA LEU A 169 5.06 -21.70 -13.71
C LEU A 169 6.27 -21.28 -14.57
N SER A 170 6.05 -21.13 -15.88
CA SER A 170 7.09 -20.82 -16.86
C SER A 170 8.04 -19.67 -16.49
N PRO A 171 7.59 -18.51 -15.95
CA PRO A 171 8.50 -17.43 -15.54
C PRO A 171 9.53 -17.85 -14.47
N TYR A 172 9.14 -18.71 -13.53
CA TYR A 172 10.03 -19.16 -12.45
C TYR A 172 11.06 -20.15 -12.97
N LEU A 173 10.64 -21.07 -13.86
CA LEU A 173 11.55 -22.00 -14.54
C LEU A 173 12.59 -21.25 -15.38
N PHE A 174 12.14 -20.23 -16.12
CA PHE A 174 13.03 -19.37 -16.90
C PHE A 174 14.08 -18.69 -16.02
N VAL A 175 13.65 -18.11 -14.89
CA VAL A 175 14.55 -17.43 -13.94
C VAL A 175 15.59 -18.40 -13.37
N LEU A 176 15.20 -19.63 -13.00
CA LEU A 176 16.15 -20.65 -12.53
C LEU A 176 17.18 -21.02 -13.61
N CYS A 177 16.75 -21.18 -14.87
CA CYS A 177 17.66 -21.43 -15.97
C CYS A 177 18.62 -20.26 -16.22
N MET A 178 18.14 -19.02 -16.13
CA MET A 178 18.99 -17.83 -16.25
C MET A 178 19.97 -17.69 -15.08
N GLU A 179 19.65 -18.23 -13.91
CA GLU A 179 20.56 -18.23 -12.76
C GLU A 179 21.86 -19.00 -13.05
N ARG A 180 21.81 -20.01 -13.92
CA ARG A 180 23.03 -20.72 -14.36
C ARG A 180 24.02 -19.82 -15.10
N LEU A 181 23.54 -18.79 -15.80
CA LEU A 181 24.44 -17.77 -16.37
C LEU A 181 25.07 -16.90 -15.28
N SER A 182 24.30 -16.54 -14.25
CA SER A 182 24.78 -15.81 -13.06
C SER A 182 25.90 -16.59 -12.36
N HIS A 183 25.72 -17.89 -12.11
CA HIS A 183 26.76 -18.77 -11.55
C HIS A 183 28.03 -18.84 -12.40
N ARG A 184 27.90 -18.92 -13.74
CA ARG A 184 29.08 -18.91 -14.64
C ARG A 184 29.84 -17.58 -14.56
N ILE A 185 29.13 -16.46 -14.50
CA ILE A 185 29.76 -15.14 -14.36
C ILE A 185 30.47 -15.06 -13.00
N ASP A 186 29.82 -15.53 -11.92
CA ASP A 186 30.42 -15.50 -10.58
C ASP A 186 31.67 -16.38 -10.49
N LYS A 187 31.63 -17.59 -11.07
CA LYS A 187 32.83 -18.44 -11.19
C LYS A 187 33.96 -17.74 -11.95
N ALA A 188 33.66 -17.07 -13.08
CA ALA A 188 34.68 -16.32 -13.82
C ALA A 188 35.27 -15.13 -13.02
N ILE A 189 34.52 -14.59 -12.06
CA ILE A 189 35.01 -13.54 -11.14
C ILE A 189 35.88 -14.14 -10.04
N GLU A 190 35.47 -15.27 -9.46
CA GLU A 190 36.24 -16.03 -8.47
C GLU A 190 37.59 -16.47 -9.04
N ASP A 191 37.59 -16.94 -10.29
CA ASP A 191 38.79 -17.29 -11.06
C ASP A 191 39.61 -16.05 -11.50
N LYS A 192 39.19 -14.83 -11.13
CA LYS A 192 39.82 -13.54 -11.47
C LYS A 192 39.93 -13.24 -12.97
N LEU A 193 39.18 -13.96 -13.81
CA LEU A 193 39.13 -13.77 -15.26
C LEU A 193 38.24 -12.57 -15.64
N TRP A 194 37.07 -12.47 -15.01
CA TRP A 194 36.12 -11.38 -15.18
C TRP A 194 36.33 -10.32 -14.11
N LYS A 195 36.57 -9.07 -14.53
CA LYS A 195 36.79 -7.91 -13.66
C LYS A 195 35.51 -7.08 -13.56
N PRO A 196 34.70 -7.25 -12.49
CA PRO A 196 33.45 -6.51 -12.32
C PRO A 196 33.70 -5.03 -12.03
N LEU A 197 32.67 -4.21 -12.19
CA LEU A 197 32.72 -2.79 -11.83
C LEU A 197 32.56 -2.60 -10.33
N ARG A 198 33.24 -1.59 -9.78
CA ARG A 198 33.04 -1.12 -8.40
C ARG A 198 32.88 0.39 -8.40
N LEU A 199 31.84 0.90 -7.74
CA LEU A 199 31.50 2.33 -7.77
C LEU A 199 32.17 3.14 -6.64
N SER A 200 32.47 2.51 -5.52
CA SER A 200 33.18 3.09 -4.37
C SER A 200 34.11 2.03 -3.75
N LYS A 201 35.13 2.43 -2.97
CA LYS A 201 36.13 1.48 -2.43
C LYS A 201 35.51 0.36 -1.59
N GLU A 202 34.55 0.73 -0.74
CA GLU A 202 33.80 -0.13 0.19
C GLU A 202 32.51 -0.70 -0.41
N GLY A 203 32.17 -0.35 -1.66
CA GLY A 203 30.94 -0.79 -2.31
C GLY A 203 31.01 -2.20 -2.90
N PRO A 204 29.86 -2.85 -3.09
CA PRO A 204 29.80 -4.16 -3.73
C PRO A 204 30.30 -4.10 -5.18
N THR A 205 30.83 -5.23 -5.65
CA THR A 205 31.17 -5.43 -7.06
C THR A 205 29.91 -5.76 -7.87
N ILE A 206 29.83 -5.22 -9.08
CA ILE A 206 28.68 -5.34 -9.97
C ILE A 206 29.18 -5.92 -11.30
N SER A 207 28.71 -7.13 -11.61
CA SER A 207 29.03 -7.87 -12.84
C SER A 207 27.83 -7.97 -13.77
N HIS A 208 26.63 -8.14 -13.23
CA HIS A 208 25.41 -8.25 -14.03
C HIS A 208 24.16 -7.80 -13.26
N LEU A 209 23.11 -7.46 -14.01
CA LEU A 209 21.74 -7.27 -13.55
C LEU A 209 20.81 -7.99 -14.51
N PHE A 210 20.07 -8.97 -14.00
CA PHE A 210 19.09 -9.71 -14.77
C PHE A 210 17.68 -9.33 -14.37
N PHE A 211 16.83 -9.23 -15.37
CA PHE A 211 15.39 -9.16 -15.20
C PHE A 211 14.72 -10.02 -16.27
N ALA A 212 14.55 -11.31 -15.96
CA ALA A 212 14.15 -12.31 -16.95
C ALA A 212 15.12 -12.27 -18.15
N ASP A 213 14.63 -11.93 -19.35
CA ASP A 213 15.39 -11.88 -20.61
C ASP A 213 16.14 -10.56 -20.84
N ASP A 214 15.82 -9.51 -20.08
CA ASP A 214 16.55 -8.23 -20.10
C ASP A 214 17.84 -8.34 -19.28
N LEU A 215 18.99 -8.50 -19.95
CA LEU A 215 20.30 -8.67 -19.30
C LEU A 215 21.18 -7.43 -19.46
N ILE A 216 21.74 -6.94 -18.35
CA ILE A 216 22.79 -5.93 -18.36
C ILE A 216 24.06 -6.51 -17.75
N LEU A 217 25.18 -6.43 -18.45
CA LEU A 217 26.50 -6.90 -18.01
C LEU A 217 27.45 -5.72 -17.81
N PHE A 218 28.34 -5.85 -16.84
CA PHE A 218 29.27 -4.82 -16.38
C PHE A 218 30.68 -5.41 -16.27
N ALA A 219 31.66 -4.71 -16.85
CA ALA A 219 33.05 -5.10 -16.75
C ALA A 219 34.00 -3.90 -16.90
N GLU A 220 35.26 -4.08 -16.51
CA GLU A 220 36.34 -3.17 -16.90
C GLU A 220 36.50 -3.13 -18.44
N ALA A 221 36.77 -1.96 -19.00
CA ALA A 221 36.94 -1.82 -20.45
C ALA A 221 38.28 -2.43 -20.89
N GLY A 222 38.23 -3.61 -21.51
CA GLY A 222 39.42 -4.33 -21.95
C GLY A 222 39.13 -5.40 -22.99
N GLY A 223 40.10 -5.64 -23.87
CA GLY A 223 39.94 -6.62 -24.96
C GLY A 223 39.84 -8.06 -24.47
N SER A 224 40.55 -8.41 -23.40
CA SER A 224 40.43 -9.73 -22.74
C SER A 224 39.08 -9.88 -22.05
N GLN A 225 38.61 -8.83 -21.36
CA GLN A 225 37.31 -8.84 -20.68
C GLN A 225 36.18 -9.13 -21.65
N VAL A 226 36.13 -8.41 -22.78
CA VAL A 226 35.11 -8.63 -23.80
C VAL A 226 35.13 -10.06 -24.37
N ARG A 227 36.31 -10.67 -24.52
CA ARG A 227 36.43 -12.07 -24.96
C ARG A 227 35.86 -13.03 -23.93
N ILE A 228 36.17 -12.84 -22.64
CA ILE A 228 35.62 -13.66 -21.55
C ILE A 228 34.10 -13.53 -21.50
N ILE A 229 33.56 -12.31 -21.65
CA ILE A 229 32.11 -12.09 -21.68
C ILE A 229 31.45 -12.87 -22.82
N LYS A 230 32.01 -12.77 -24.03
CA LYS A 230 31.50 -13.49 -25.21
C LYS A 230 31.56 -15.00 -25.00
N GLN A 231 32.68 -15.52 -24.48
CA GLN A 231 32.82 -16.94 -24.16
C GLN A 231 31.76 -17.42 -23.17
N CYS A 232 31.55 -16.71 -22.06
CA CYS A 232 30.52 -17.07 -21.08
C CYS A 232 29.10 -17.10 -21.70
N LEU A 233 28.80 -16.13 -22.57
CA LEU A 233 27.52 -16.07 -23.28
C LEU A 233 27.37 -17.22 -24.28
N ASP A 234 28.41 -17.53 -25.04
CA ASP A 234 28.39 -18.58 -26.06
C ASP A 234 28.24 -19.97 -25.41
N GLU A 235 28.96 -20.25 -24.33
CA GLU A 235 28.82 -21.51 -23.57
C GLU A 235 27.42 -21.66 -22.94
N PHE A 236 26.87 -20.57 -22.39
CA PHE A 236 25.51 -20.57 -21.86
C PHE A 236 24.48 -20.77 -22.98
N CYS A 237 24.63 -20.10 -24.12
CA CYS A 237 23.74 -20.25 -25.27
C CYS A 237 23.80 -21.68 -25.83
N HIS A 238 25.00 -22.27 -25.92
CA HIS A 238 25.20 -23.64 -26.37
C HIS A 238 24.49 -24.66 -25.47
N SER A 239 24.65 -24.52 -24.15
CA SER A 239 24.03 -25.43 -23.18
C SER A 239 22.52 -25.24 -23.03
N SER A 240 22.03 -24.00 -22.98
CA SER A 240 20.61 -23.69 -22.75
C SER A 240 19.74 -23.68 -24.01
N GLY A 241 20.36 -23.59 -25.20
CA GLY A 241 19.68 -23.35 -26.47
C GLY A 241 19.30 -21.89 -26.73
N GLN A 242 19.62 -20.98 -25.81
CA GLN A 242 19.42 -19.55 -25.99
C GLN A 242 20.29 -18.99 -27.12
N ARG A 243 19.93 -17.79 -27.59
CA ARG A 243 20.73 -17.06 -28.58
C ARG A 243 20.66 -15.57 -28.35
N VAL A 244 21.82 -14.92 -28.38
CA VAL A 244 21.93 -13.46 -28.30
C VAL A 244 21.48 -12.82 -29.61
N ASN A 245 20.64 -11.80 -29.52
CA ASN A 245 20.31 -10.89 -30.61
C ASN A 245 21.32 -9.74 -30.63
N TYR A 246 22.41 -9.92 -31.36
CA TYR A 246 23.49 -8.94 -31.46
C TYR A 246 23.04 -7.58 -32.01
N ASN A 247 22.07 -7.56 -32.92
CA ASN A 247 21.54 -6.33 -33.54
C ASN A 247 20.69 -5.48 -32.59
N LYS A 248 20.01 -6.12 -31.63
CA LYS A 248 19.23 -5.43 -30.59
C LYS A 248 20.02 -5.19 -29.31
N SER A 249 21.15 -5.85 -29.17
CA SER A 249 22.10 -5.63 -28.08
C SER A 249 22.84 -4.30 -28.30
N ALA A 250 23.33 -3.71 -27.21
CA ALA A 250 24.02 -2.42 -27.27
C ALA A 250 25.15 -2.34 -26.26
N MET A 251 26.27 -1.72 -26.65
CA MET A 251 27.43 -1.51 -25.79
C MET A 251 27.62 -0.02 -25.49
N PHE A 252 27.79 0.31 -24.21
CA PHE A 252 28.13 1.65 -23.74
C PHE A 252 29.47 1.61 -22.99
N VAL A 253 30.30 2.64 -23.14
CA VAL A 253 31.62 2.73 -22.49
C VAL A 253 31.77 4.02 -21.68
N SER A 254 32.64 4.02 -20.68
CA SER A 254 32.92 5.21 -19.87
C SER A 254 33.62 6.32 -20.66
N ALA A 255 33.50 7.55 -20.17
CA ALA A 255 34.02 8.75 -20.83
C ALA A 255 35.55 8.76 -21.02
N ASN A 256 36.29 8.00 -20.19
CA ASN A 256 37.74 7.87 -20.26
C ASN A 256 38.23 6.73 -21.19
N VAL A 257 37.34 6.06 -21.92
CA VAL A 257 37.72 5.08 -22.95
C VAL A 257 37.82 5.79 -24.30
N ASP A 258 38.98 5.68 -24.95
CA ASP A 258 39.18 6.27 -26.27
C ASP A 258 38.22 5.67 -27.32
N ARG A 259 37.77 6.50 -28.27
CA ARG A 259 36.81 6.08 -29.32
C ARG A 259 37.36 4.95 -30.20
N ARG A 260 38.66 4.93 -30.51
CA ARG A 260 39.27 3.82 -31.29
C ARG A 260 39.28 2.54 -30.46
N GLN A 261 39.60 2.63 -29.17
CA GLN A 261 39.48 1.48 -28.26
C GLN A 261 38.04 0.98 -28.18
N ALA A 262 37.05 1.86 -27.99
CA ALA A 262 35.64 1.49 -27.91
C ALA A 262 35.15 0.77 -29.18
N ARG A 263 35.51 1.25 -30.38
CA ARG A 263 35.20 0.58 -31.65
C ARG A 263 35.84 -0.81 -31.75
N ARG A 264 37.11 -0.96 -31.33
CA ARG A 264 37.78 -2.27 -31.29
C ARG A 264 37.09 -3.24 -30.35
N LEU A 265 36.62 -2.77 -29.19
CA LEU A 265 35.86 -3.61 -28.24
C LEU A 265 34.51 -4.03 -28.85
N SER A 266 33.81 -3.10 -29.51
CA SER A 266 32.52 -3.34 -30.17
C SER A 266 32.62 -4.43 -31.24
N HIS A 267 33.64 -4.34 -32.10
CA HIS A 267 33.90 -5.34 -33.14
C HIS A 267 34.31 -6.71 -32.57
N ARG A 268 34.93 -6.78 -31.39
CA ARG A 268 35.31 -8.08 -30.80
C ARG A 268 34.14 -8.87 -30.24
N VAL A 269 33.06 -8.18 -29.86
CA VAL A 269 31.86 -8.80 -29.27
C VAL A 269 30.67 -8.83 -30.22
N ASP A 270 30.81 -8.22 -31.40
CA ASP A 270 29.75 -8.08 -32.40
C ASP A 270 28.52 -7.32 -31.88
N ILE A 271 28.70 -6.43 -30.89
CA ILE A 271 27.62 -5.61 -30.31
C ILE A 271 27.85 -4.14 -30.68
N PRO A 272 26.87 -3.46 -31.30
CA PRO A 272 26.98 -2.06 -31.68
C PRO A 272 27.28 -1.13 -30.49
N LEU A 273 28.24 -0.22 -30.68
CA LEU A 273 28.51 0.87 -29.74
C LEU A 273 27.38 1.91 -29.78
N THR A 274 26.87 2.31 -28.61
CA THR A 274 25.86 3.35 -28.46
C THR A 274 26.31 4.44 -27.49
N VAL A 275 25.76 5.64 -27.69
CA VAL A 275 25.83 6.75 -26.72
C VAL A 275 24.64 6.75 -25.75
N ASP A 276 23.58 6.00 -26.07
CA ASP A 276 22.35 5.88 -25.29
C ASP A 276 21.84 4.43 -25.33
N LEU A 277 21.80 3.76 -24.17
CA LEU A 277 21.20 2.43 -23.99
C LEU A 277 19.67 2.40 -24.15
N GLY A 278 19.04 3.57 -24.29
CA GLY A 278 17.61 3.73 -24.53
C GLY A 278 16.74 3.36 -23.33
N ARG A 279 15.60 2.72 -23.60
CA ARG A 279 14.71 2.22 -22.53
C ARG A 279 15.25 0.93 -21.93
N TYR A 280 15.34 0.88 -20.61
CA TYR A 280 15.57 -0.33 -19.83
C TYR A 280 14.40 -0.47 -18.85
N LEU A 281 13.72 -1.62 -18.89
CA LEU A 281 12.58 -1.93 -18.04
C LEU A 281 11.51 -0.83 -18.06
N GLY A 282 11.28 -0.17 -19.21
CA GLY A 282 10.25 0.87 -19.36
C GLY A 282 10.64 2.30 -18.93
N VAL A 283 11.84 2.51 -18.37
CA VAL A 283 12.40 3.84 -18.04
C VAL A 283 13.59 4.14 -18.95
N MET A 284 13.79 5.41 -19.30
CA MET A 284 14.96 5.83 -20.08
C MET A 284 16.22 5.78 -19.21
N ALA A 285 17.32 5.22 -19.71
CA ALA A 285 18.62 5.30 -19.04
C ALA A 285 19.18 6.75 -19.06
N ILE A 286 19.79 7.19 -17.96
CA ILE A 286 20.29 8.56 -17.76
C ILE A 286 21.78 8.58 -18.08
N HIS A 287 22.10 8.99 -19.30
CA HIS A 287 23.48 9.14 -19.77
C HIS A 287 24.01 10.57 -19.57
N GLY A 288 23.12 11.55 -19.33
CA GLY A 288 23.41 12.98 -19.42
C GLY A 288 22.68 13.85 -18.40
N ARG A 289 22.62 15.16 -18.67
CA ARG A 289 21.74 16.08 -17.95
C ARG A 289 20.29 15.75 -18.33
N VAL A 290 19.42 15.67 -17.34
CA VAL A 290 17.99 15.43 -17.59
C VAL A 290 17.38 16.69 -18.22
N THR A 291 16.83 16.57 -19.43
CA THR A 291 16.19 17.66 -20.18
C THR A 291 14.68 17.48 -20.27
N LYS A 292 13.95 18.54 -20.62
CA LYS A 292 12.49 18.49 -20.85
C LYS A 292 12.12 17.52 -21.99
N ALA A 293 12.94 17.46 -23.04
CA ALA A 293 12.70 16.64 -24.23
C ALA A 293 12.52 15.16 -23.90
N ARG A 294 13.23 14.67 -22.88
CA ARG A 294 13.15 13.30 -22.37
C ARG A 294 11.75 12.85 -21.97
N TYR A 295 10.94 13.77 -21.45
CA TYR A 295 9.59 13.48 -20.97
C TYR A 295 8.51 13.72 -22.03
N ARG A 296 8.88 14.12 -23.26
CA ARG A 296 7.93 14.32 -24.35
C ARG A 296 7.13 13.06 -24.64
N ASP A 297 7.79 11.91 -24.70
CA ASP A 297 7.16 10.60 -24.87
C ASP A 297 6.15 10.25 -23.77
N LEU A 298 6.41 10.68 -22.53
CA LEU A 298 5.50 10.46 -21.41
C LEU A 298 4.22 11.27 -21.59
N VAL A 299 4.36 12.56 -21.94
CA VAL A 299 3.24 13.46 -22.22
C VAL A 299 2.42 12.94 -23.40
N LEU A 300 3.07 12.58 -24.51
CA LEU A 300 2.41 12.05 -25.72
C LEU A 300 1.68 10.73 -25.45
N ARG A 301 2.22 9.85 -24.59
CA ARG A 301 1.52 8.62 -24.20
C ARG A 301 0.21 8.91 -23.47
N ILE A 302 0.21 9.88 -22.56
CA ILE A 302 -1.01 10.29 -21.84
C ILE A 302 -2.03 10.90 -22.80
N GLN A 303 -1.60 11.78 -23.69
CA GLN A 303 -2.48 12.37 -24.71
C GLN A 303 -3.08 11.31 -25.64
N ARG A 304 -2.27 10.38 -26.17
CA ARG A 304 -2.77 9.27 -27.00
C ARG A 304 -3.75 8.37 -26.27
N LYS A 305 -3.56 8.14 -24.96
CA LYS A 305 -4.51 7.35 -24.16
C LYS A 305 -5.82 8.09 -23.88
N LEU A 306 -5.81 9.42 -23.87
CA LEU A 306 -7.02 10.24 -23.73
C LEU A 306 -7.77 10.44 -25.06
N ALA A 307 -7.08 10.43 -26.20
CA ALA A 307 -7.67 10.73 -27.51
C ALA A 307 -8.94 9.91 -27.87
N PRO A 308 -9.02 8.59 -27.57
CA PRO A 308 -10.24 7.81 -27.81
C PRO A 308 -11.43 8.25 -26.92
N TRP A 309 -11.15 8.81 -25.75
CA TRP A 309 -12.16 9.21 -24.78
C TRP A 309 -12.67 10.60 -25.09
N LYS A 310 -13.65 10.72 -25.98
CA LYS A 310 -14.29 12.01 -26.28
C LYS A 310 -14.98 12.55 -25.02
N SER A 311 -14.41 13.59 -24.41
CA SER A 311 -14.89 14.20 -23.16
C SER A 311 -16.36 14.66 -23.22
N ARG A 312 -16.89 14.93 -24.42
CA ARG A 312 -18.28 15.33 -24.68
C ARG A 312 -19.32 14.25 -24.35
N HIS A 313 -18.97 12.96 -24.43
CA HIS A 313 -19.90 11.86 -24.15
C HIS A 313 -19.78 11.31 -22.73
N LEU A 314 -18.91 11.90 -21.90
CA LEU A 314 -18.62 11.43 -20.56
C LEU A 314 -19.16 12.40 -19.51
N SER A 315 -19.86 11.86 -18.51
CA SER A 315 -20.20 12.63 -17.30
C SER A 315 -18.94 13.05 -16.55
N LEU A 316 -19.04 14.09 -15.70
CA LEU A 316 -17.94 14.52 -14.83
C LEU A 316 -17.36 13.34 -14.03
N ALA A 317 -18.22 12.50 -13.44
CA ALA A 317 -17.82 11.30 -12.71
C ALA A 317 -17.01 10.33 -13.59
N ALA A 318 -17.45 10.08 -14.82
CA ALA A 318 -16.72 9.21 -15.76
C ALA A 318 -15.35 9.80 -16.15
N ARG A 319 -15.27 11.12 -16.39
CA ARG A 319 -14.00 11.80 -16.71
C ARG A 319 -13.00 11.72 -15.55
N ILE A 320 -13.48 11.89 -14.31
CA ILE A 320 -12.66 11.71 -13.09
C ILE A 320 -12.15 10.28 -13.00
N THR A 321 -13.00 9.28 -13.25
CA THR A 321 -12.61 7.87 -13.25
C THR A 321 -11.51 7.59 -14.26
N VAL A 322 -11.67 8.06 -15.51
CA VAL A 322 -10.66 7.91 -16.57
C VAL A 322 -9.32 8.53 -16.16
N VAL A 323 -9.33 9.74 -15.60
CA VAL A 323 -8.08 10.38 -15.13
C VAL A 323 -7.41 9.55 -14.05
N LYS A 324 -8.17 9.11 -13.04
CA LYS A 324 -7.62 8.34 -11.92
C LYS A 324 -7.06 6.97 -12.33
N SER A 325 -7.75 6.25 -13.22
CA SER A 325 -7.37 4.89 -13.60
C SER A 325 -6.32 4.86 -14.70
N ILE A 326 -6.34 5.83 -15.64
CA ILE A 326 -5.49 5.82 -16.83
C ILE A 326 -4.36 6.85 -16.73
N THR A 327 -4.67 8.14 -16.64
CA THR A 327 -3.63 9.16 -16.85
C THR A 327 -2.78 9.41 -15.61
N SER A 328 -3.37 9.37 -14.41
CA SER A 328 -2.64 9.49 -13.14
C SER A 328 -1.76 8.27 -12.85
N SER A 329 -1.99 7.11 -13.50
CA SER A 329 -1.24 5.87 -13.25
C SER A 329 0.00 5.73 -14.14
N ILE A 330 -0.06 6.18 -15.39
CA ILE A 330 1.06 6.13 -16.35
C ILE A 330 2.38 6.73 -15.82
N PRO A 331 2.40 7.92 -15.19
CA PRO A 331 3.66 8.53 -14.76
C PRO A 331 4.21 7.94 -13.45
N ILE A 332 3.44 7.13 -12.72
CA ILE A 332 3.87 6.54 -11.43
C ILE A 332 5.16 5.73 -11.59
N TYR A 333 5.26 4.97 -12.67
CA TYR A 333 6.38 4.06 -12.88
C TYR A 333 7.75 4.77 -12.93
N PRO A 334 7.97 5.80 -13.79
CA PRO A 334 9.22 6.56 -13.75
C PRO A 334 9.39 7.39 -12.46
N MET A 335 8.31 7.83 -11.81
CA MET A 335 8.36 8.63 -10.57
C MET A 335 9.02 7.89 -9.38
N HIS A 336 9.12 6.55 -9.42
CA HIS A 336 9.83 5.79 -8.39
C HIS A 336 11.33 6.05 -8.34
N THR A 337 11.94 6.46 -9.45
CA THR A 337 13.40 6.61 -9.58
C THR A 337 13.81 8.02 -10.00
N GLU A 338 12.87 8.83 -10.48
CA GLU A 338 13.13 10.15 -11.05
C GLU A 338 12.20 11.22 -10.47
N LEU A 339 12.77 12.37 -10.11
CA LEU A 339 12.01 13.57 -9.82
C LEU A 339 11.69 14.32 -11.12
N LEU A 340 10.46 14.18 -11.61
CA LEU A 340 9.99 14.90 -12.78
C LEU A 340 10.15 16.42 -12.61
N PRO A 341 10.61 17.13 -13.66
CA PRO A 341 10.67 18.59 -13.61
C PRO A 341 9.29 19.19 -13.34
N VAL A 342 9.24 20.26 -12.53
CA VAL A 342 7.98 20.92 -12.13
C VAL A 342 7.11 21.29 -13.33
N ASN A 343 7.72 21.76 -14.42
CA ASN A 343 7.00 22.10 -15.64
C ASN A 343 6.33 20.90 -16.32
N ILE A 344 6.95 19.71 -16.24
CA ILE A 344 6.33 18.47 -16.73
C ILE A 344 5.15 18.10 -15.83
N CYS A 345 5.30 18.16 -14.50
CA CYS A 345 4.18 17.93 -13.58
C CYS A 345 2.99 18.87 -13.86
N ARG A 346 3.26 20.18 -14.00
CA ARG A 346 2.24 21.18 -14.36
C ARG A 346 1.60 20.89 -15.72
N THR A 347 2.36 20.39 -16.69
CA THR A 347 1.83 20.00 -18.00
C THR A 347 0.88 18.82 -17.89
N LEU A 348 1.23 17.79 -17.12
CA LEU A 348 0.37 16.63 -16.87
C LEU A 348 -0.91 17.00 -16.12
N ASP A 349 -0.78 17.82 -15.06
CA ASP A 349 -1.92 18.34 -14.31
C ASP A 349 -2.84 19.18 -15.18
N ARG A 350 -2.29 20.01 -16.09
CA ARG A 350 -3.07 20.80 -17.05
C ARG A 350 -3.86 19.91 -18.01
N ILE A 351 -3.25 18.85 -18.55
CA ILE A 351 -3.94 17.90 -19.44
C ILE A 351 -5.09 17.22 -18.70
N ASN A 352 -4.83 16.73 -17.49
CA ASN A 352 -5.85 16.10 -16.65
C ASN A 352 -7.00 17.08 -16.33
N ARG A 353 -6.67 18.31 -15.91
CA ARG A 353 -7.64 19.36 -15.62
C ARG A 353 -8.51 19.70 -16.81
N GLY A 354 -7.90 19.91 -17.98
CA GLY A 354 -8.65 20.21 -19.21
C GLY A 354 -9.60 19.08 -19.57
N PHE A 355 -9.14 17.83 -19.48
CA PHE A 355 -9.98 16.67 -19.73
C PHE A 355 -11.16 16.55 -18.74
N ILE A 356 -10.95 16.81 -17.45
CA ILE A 356 -12.00 16.74 -16.41
C ILE A 356 -13.12 17.73 -16.66
N TRP A 357 -12.81 18.93 -17.12
CA TRP A 357 -13.81 19.95 -17.45
C TRP A 357 -14.38 19.77 -18.86
N GLY A 358 -13.66 19.05 -19.72
CA GLY A 358 -14.08 18.68 -21.06
C GLY A 358 -13.67 19.69 -22.11
N ASP A 359 -12.50 20.30 -21.92
CA ASP A 359 -11.82 21.05 -22.96
C ASP A 359 -11.64 20.14 -24.19
N THR A 360 -11.81 20.71 -25.37
CA THR A 360 -11.43 20.12 -26.65
C THR A 360 -10.30 20.95 -27.25
N ASP A 361 -9.63 20.43 -28.29
CA ASP A 361 -8.57 21.16 -28.98
C ASP A 361 -9.08 22.50 -29.57
N SER A 362 -10.38 22.59 -29.85
CA SER A 362 -11.05 23.76 -30.42
C SER A 362 -11.74 24.68 -29.39
N GLN A 363 -12.14 24.19 -28.22
CA GLN A 363 -12.94 24.95 -27.25
C GLN A 363 -12.53 24.64 -25.81
N LYS A 364 -12.24 25.69 -25.03
CA LYS A 364 -12.07 25.58 -23.58
C LYS A 364 -13.43 25.65 -22.91
N LYS A 365 -13.74 24.69 -22.05
CA LYS A 365 -14.96 24.73 -21.23
C LYS A 365 -14.72 25.52 -19.95
N LEU A 366 -15.81 25.90 -19.28
CA LEU A 366 -15.76 26.59 -18.00
C LEU A 366 -15.24 25.66 -16.90
N HIS A 367 -14.12 26.02 -16.26
CA HIS A 367 -13.58 25.29 -15.11
C HIS A 367 -14.27 25.84 -13.85
N LEU A 368 -15.20 25.07 -13.29
CA LEU A 368 -16.06 25.54 -12.18
C LEU A 368 -15.31 25.65 -10.85
N VAL A 369 -14.37 24.73 -10.61
CA VAL A 369 -13.56 24.62 -9.40
C VAL A 369 -12.07 24.59 -9.76
N GLY A 370 -11.26 25.31 -9.01
CA GLY A 370 -9.80 25.38 -9.21
C GLY A 370 -9.06 24.06 -8.94
N TRP A 371 -7.90 23.89 -9.56
CA TRP A 371 -7.06 22.69 -9.40
C TRP A 371 -6.67 22.37 -7.95
N PRO A 372 -6.26 23.34 -7.12
CA PRO A 372 -5.90 23.05 -5.73
C PRO A 372 -7.04 22.36 -4.95
N GLN A 373 -8.28 22.80 -5.13
CA GLN A 373 -9.44 22.18 -4.50
C GLN A 373 -9.73 20.77 -5.07
N LEU A 374 -9.55 20.57 -6.38
CA LEU A 374 -9.78 19.28 -7.05
C LEU A 374 -8.87 18.16 -6.52
N VAL A 375 -7.62 18.49 -6.17
CA VAL A 375 -6.61 17.52 -5.72
C VAL A 375 -6.65 17.19 -4.23
N LEU A 376 -7.50 17.88 -3.47
CA LEU A 376 -7.71 17.56 -2.06
C LEU A 376 -8.34 16.17 -1.90
N PRO A 377 -8.13 15.50 -0.75
CA PRO A 377 -8.89 14.32 -0.38
C PRO A 377 -10.39 14.56 -0.44
N LYS A 378 -11.16 13.50 -0.71
CA LYS A 378 -12.63 13.56 -0.68
C LYS A 378 -13.14 14.03 0.69
N SER A 379 -12.46 13.66 1.78
CA SER A 379 -12.76 14.10 3.15
C SER A 379 -12.50 15.59 3.40
N SER A 380 -11.69 16.25 2.56
CA SER A 380 -11.36 17.67 2.66
C SER A 380 -12.02 18.49 1.54
N GLY A 381 -13.02 17.92 0.87
CA GLY A 381 -13.79 18.62 -0.15
C GLY A 381 -13.18 18.65 -1.55
N GLY A 382 -12.19 17.81 -1.83
CA GLY A 382 -11.72 17.59 -3.19
C GLY A 382 -12.37 16.40 -3.87
N LEU A 383 -11.90 16.09 -5.07
CA LEU A 383 -12.39 14.94 -5.84
C LEU A 383 -11.52 13.70 -5.62
N GLY A 384 -10.50 13.77 -4.78
CA GLY A 384 -9.52 12.70 -4.58
C GLY A 384 -8.69 12.42 -5.84
N ILE A 385 -8.48 13.44 -6.67
CA ILE A 385 -7.50 13.46 -7.75
C ILE A 385 -6.16 13.77 -7.11
N ARG A 386 -5.06 13.30 -7.68
CA ARG A 386 -3.74 13.51 -7.06
C ARG A 386 -2.91 14.49 -7.86
N SER A 387 -2.29 15.43 -7.16
CA SER A 387 -1.28 16.35 -7.70
C SER A 387 -0.08 15.55 -8.22
N THR A 388 0.28 15.73 -9.48
CA THR A 388 1.38 14.96 -10.11
C THR A 388 2.70 15.14 -9.36
N ARG A 389 2.97 16.35 -8.85
CA ARG A 389 4.22 16.66 -8.14
C ARG A 389 4.32 15.96 -6.79
N GLU A 390 3.27 16.01 -5.99
CA GLU A 390 3.24 15.39 -4.66
C GLU A 390 3.20 13.86 -4.75
N VAL A 391 2.53 13.31 -5.77
CA VAL A 391 2.63 11.87 -6.06
C VAL A 391 4.08 11.50 -6.33
N ASN A 392 4.80 12.29 -7.12
CA ASN A 392 6.21 12.02 -7.39
C ASN A 392 7.06 12.01 -6.11
N ILE A 393 6.88 13.00 -5.23
CA ILE A 393 7.59 13.07 -3.94
C ILE A 393 7.22 11.87 -3.06
N SER A 394 5.94 11.47 -3.02
CA SER A 394 5.48 10.30 -2.27
C SER A 394 6.08 8.98 -2.79
N MET A 395 6.24 8.86 -4.12
CA MET A 395 6.86 7.69 -4.75
C MET A 395 8.36 7.63 -4.47
N LEU A 396 9.05 8.78 -4.46
CA LEU A 396 10.45 8.87 -4.07
C LEU A 396 10.65 8.61 -2.58
N ALA A 397 9.71 9.04 -1.73
CA ALA A 397 9.71 8.70 -0.30
C ALA A 397 9.58 7.19 -0.10
N LYS A 398 8.79 6.49 -0.91
CA LYS A 398 8.77 5.01 -0.88
C LYS A 398 10.15 4.42 -1.15
N SER A 399 10.87 4.93 -2.15
CA SER A 399 12.23 4.47 -2.46
C SER A 399 13.21 4.82 -1.34
N GLY A 400 13.11 6.03 -0.77
CA GLY A 400 13.92 6.43 0.40
C GLY A 400 13.62 5.61 1.65
N TRP A 401 12.36 5.24 1.89
CA TRP A 401 11.98 4.33 2.98
C TRP A 401 12.63 2.96 2.80
N ARG A 402 12.63 2.41 1.59
CA ARG A 402 13.32 1.15 1.28
C ARG A 402 14.84 1.27 1.46
N LEU A 403 15.44 2.42 1.14
CA LEU A 403 16.86 2.67 1.40
C LEU A 403 17.21 2.58 2.89
N LEU A 404 16.27 2.91 3.78
CA LEU A 404 16.46 2.82 5.23
C LEU A 404 16.26 1.38 5.76
N GLN A 405 15.35 0.60 5.16
CA GLN A 405 14.92 -0.70 5.68
C GLN A 405 15.54 -1.94 5.01
N GLU A 406 15.88 -1.88 3.72
CA GLU A 406 16.28 -3.06 2.92
C GLU A 406 17.80 -3.23 2.83
N GLU A 407 18.44 -3.49 3.97
CA GLU A 407 19.91 -3.48 4.11
C GLU A 407 20.65 -4.48 3.21
N ASP A 408 20.04 -5.65 3.01
CA ASP A 408 20.60 -6.74 2.21
C ASP A 408 20.49 -6.53 0.70
N SER A 409 19.77 -5.48 0.28
CA SER A 409 19.51 -5.25 -1.13
C SER A 409 20.71 -4.63 -1.83
N LEU A 410 21.12 -5.21 -2.96
CA LEU A 410 22.29 -4.79 -3.74
C LEU A 410 22.29 -3.28 -4.04
N TRP A 411 21.13 -2.73 -4.42
CA TRP A 411 21.02 -1.31 -4.75
C TRP A 411 21.18 -0.43 -3.51
N VAL A 412 20.71 -0.87 -2.34
CA VAL A 412 20.85 -0.16 -1.06
C VAL A 412 22.31 -0.13 -0.65
N GLN A 413 22.98 -1.28 -0.64
CA GLN A 413 24.41 -1.39 -0.32
C GLN A 413 25.25 -0.51 -1.25
N MET A 414 24.98 -0.55 -2.55
CA MET A 414 25.66 0.27 -3.54
C MET A 414 25.44 1.78 -3.31
N VAL A 415 24.21 2.22 -3.07
CA VAL A 415 23.88 3.64 -2.86
C VAL A 415 24.47 4.15 -1.54
N ARG A 416 24.34 3.37 -0.45
CA ARG A 416 24.93 3.68 0.87
C ARG A 416 26.44 3.82 0.79
N ALA A 417 27.13 2.84 0.19
CA ALA A 417 28.58 2.87 0.01
C ALA A 417 29.06 4.01 -0.91
N LYS A 418 28.20 4.57 -1.76
CA LYS A 418 28.54 5.67 -2.66
C LYS A 418 28.32 7.05 -2.05
N TYR A 419 27.30 7.22 -1.20
CA TYR A 419 26.86 8.55 -0.73
C TYR A 419 26.78 8.73 0.79
N GLY A 420 26.67 7.67 1.59
CA GLY A 420 26.30 7.77 3.01
C GLY A 420 27.20 7.05 4.02
N GLY A 421 28.15 6.22 3.59
CA GLY A 421 28.91 5.35 4.49
C GLY A 421 28.01 4.36 5.26
N ASN A 422 28.51 3.73 6.32
CA ASN A 422 27.80 2.70 7.11
C ASN A 422 26.63 3.23 8.00
N ARG A 423 26.10 4.43 7.77
CA ARG A 423 25.09 5.03 8.67
C ARG A 423 23.65 4.73 8.22
N GLN A 424 22.90 4.04 9.07
CA GLN A 424 21.44 3.80 8.95
C GLN A 424 20.63 5.02 9.45
N HIS A 425 20.87 6.22 8.90
CA HIS A 425 20.20 7.42 9.40
C HIS A 425 19.55 8.23 8.29
N LEU A 426 18.38 8.82 8.55
CA LEU A 426 17.69 9.76 7.65
C LEU A 426 18.59 10.91 7.19
N ASP A 427 19.60 11.26 8.00
CA ASP A 427 20.60 12.27 7.66
C ASP A 427 21.52 11.91 6.51
N MET A 428 21.56 10.64 6.09
CA MET A 428 22.25 10.26 4.87
C MET A 428 21.63 10.93 3.63
N LEU A 429 20.32 11.23 3.65
CA LEU A 429 19.59 11.79 2.51
C LEU A 429 19.81 13.31 2.37
N LYS A 430 21.07 13.72 2.27
CA LYS A 430 21.47 15.12 2.06
C LYS A 430 21.93 15.35 0.61
N PRO A 431 21.67 16.54 0.04
CA PRO A 431 22.20 16.91 -1.27
C PRO A 431 23.74 16.88 -1.27
N ILE A 432 24.33 16.18 -2.25
CA ILE A 432 25.78 16.08 -2.41
C ILE A 432 26.16 16.70 -3.76
N GLN A 433 27.16 17.57 -3.78
CA GLN A 433 27.61 18.20 -5.01
C GLN A 433 28.13 17.15 -6.00
N GLY A 434 27.62 17.20 -7.23
CA GLY A 434 28.00 16.24 -8.26
C GLY A 434 27.42 14.83 -8.08
N SER A 435 26.42 14.64 -7.21
CA SER A 435 25.69 13.38 -7.13
C SER A 435 24.97 13.03 -8.45
N SER A 436 24.47 11.80 -8.55
CA SER A 436 23.57 11.43 -9.63
C SER A 436 22.25 12.20 -9.54
N PHE A 437 21.51 12.21 -10.65
CA PHE A 437 20.14 12.73 -10.68
C PHE A 437 19.19 11.91 -9.80
N THR A 438 19.37 10.58 -9.76
CA THR A 438 18.57 9.67 -8.93
C THR A 438 18.78 9.96 -7.44
N TRP A 439 20.02 10.14 -6.98
CA TRP A 439 20.32 10.56 -5.62
C TRP A 439 19.72 11.94 -5.30
N ALA A 440 19.93 12.92 -6.19
CA ALA A 440 19.34 14.24 -6.02
C ALA A 440 17.81 14.18 -5.94
N SER A 441 17.17 13.24 -6.64
CA SER A 441 15.72 12.99 -6.54
C SER A 441 15.32 12.45 -5.17
N PHE A 442 16.06 11.48 -4.61
CA PHE A 442 15.78 10.92 -3.27
C PHE A 442 15.91 11.96 -2.16
N THR A 443 16.90 12.84 -2.22
CA THR A 443 17.08 13.91 -1.21
C THR A 443 15.88 14.84 -1.12
N LYS A 444 15.08 14.98 -2.18
CA LYS A 444 13.85 15.78 -2.18
C LYS A 444 12.71 15.15 -1.40
N ALA A 445 12.76 13.85 -1.14
CA ALA A 445 11.80 13.15 -0.29
C ALA A 445 12.23 13.11 1.19
N ALA A 446 13.43 13.59 1.53
CA ALA A 446 13.98 13.50 2.89
C ALA A 446 13.09 14.18 3.93
N ASN A 447 12.56 15.38 3.64
CA ASN A 447 11.69 16.11 4.57
C ASN A 447 10.39 15.35 4.86
N LEU A 448 9.78 14.75 3.84
CA LEU A 448 8.58 13.94 4.00
C LEU A 448 8.86 12.69 4.84
N LEU A 449 10.02 12.06 4.63
CA LEU A 449 10.44 10.93 5.45
C LEU A 449 10.68 11.36 6.90
N ARG A 450 11.37 12.47 7.16
CA ARG A 450 11.58 12.98 8.53
C ARG A 450 10.26 13.24 9.26
N GLN A 451 9.26 13.79 8.58
CA GLN A 451 7.94 14.04 9.17
C GLN A 451 7.18 12.75 9.50
N GLY A 452 7.34 11.69 8.70
CA GLY A 452 6.56 10.46 8.84
C GLY A 452 7.29 9.29 9.53
N CYS A 453 8.61 9.33 9.64
CA CYS A 453 9.41 8.29 10.27
C CYS A 453 9.56 8.54 11.78
N ALA A 454 9.68 7.45 12.52
CA ALA A 454 10.01 7.49 13.93
C ALA A 454 10.70 6.21 14.37
N TRP A 455 11.43 6.29 15.47
CA TRP A 455 12.06 5.11 16.07
C TRP A 455 11.08 4.36 16.96
N ASN A 456 10.98 3.05 16.72
CA ASN A 456 10.34 2.08 17.58
C ASN A 456 11.43 1.45 18.44
N VAL A 457 11.47 1.88 19.70
CA VAL A 457 12.49 1.49 20.67
C VAL A 457 12.24 0.04 21.10
N HIS A 458 13.21 -0.83 20.87
CA HIS A 458 13.20 -2.20 21.39
C HIS A 458 14.19 -2.30 22.55
N SER A 459 15.49 -2.35 22.23
CA SER A 459 16.54 -2.39 23.25
C SER A 459 16.92 -1.00 23.74
N GLY A 460 16.62 0.06 22.97
CA GLY A 460 17.00 1.43 23.29
C GLY A 460 18.48 1.71 23.20
N ARG A 461 19.28 0.83 22.58
CA ARG A 461 20.75 0.97 22.48
C ARG A 461 21.19 1.78 21.25
N GLN A 462 20.31 2.02 20.30
CA GLN A 462 20.61 2.73 19.05
C GLN A 462 19.87 4.06 18.93
N THR A 463 18.73 4.18 19.61
CA THR A 463 17.90 5.38 19.62
C THR A 463 18.39 6.36 20.68
N LYS A 464 18.71 7.59 20.27
CA LYS A 464 19.06 8.68 21.18
C LYS A 464 17.82 9.25 21.86
N PHE A 465 17.84 9.34 23.19
CA PHE A 465 16.67 9.76 23.96
C PHE A 465 16.20 11.17 23.57
N TRP A 466 17.12 12.13 23.49
CA TRP A 466 16.79 13.53 23.24
C TRP A 466 16.73 13.92 21.76
N ALA A 467 17.61 13.34 20.92
CA ALA A 467 17.85 13.80 19.55
C ALA A 467 16.98 13.09 18.50
N ASP A 468 16.62 11.83 18.72
CA ASP A 468 15.88 11.06 17.73
C ASP A 468 14.35 11.21 17.89
N PRO A 469 13.58 11.20 16.79
CA PRO A 469 12.13 11.27 16.87
C PRO A 469 11.56 9.89 17.18
N TRP A 470 11.29 9.60 18.46
CA TRP A 470 10.63 8.35 18.88
C TRP A 470 9.25 8.61 19.49
N ILE A 471 9.11 9.58 20.41
CA ILE A 471 7.82 10.01 20.99
C ILE A 471 7.09 11.05 20.14
N LEU A 472 7.76 12.16 19.79
CA LEU A 472 7.15 13.32 19.13
C LEU A 472 7.56 13.43 17.66
N GLN A 473 6.84 14.26 16.88
CA GLN A 473 7.15 14.57 15.48
C GLN A 473 8.51 15.29 15.26
N GLY A 474 9.27 15.52 16.33
CA GLY A 474 10.64 16.02 16.34
C GLY A 474 11.41 15.54 17.58
N PRO A 475 12.65 16.03 17.77
CA PRO A 475 13.48 15.73 18.94
C PRO A 475 12.87 16.23 20.26
N LEU A 476 13.14 15.53 21.37
CA LEU A 476 12.65 15.95 22.69
C LEU A 476 13.38 17.19 23.22
N TYR A 477 14.64 17.43 22.83
CA TYR A 477 15.38 18.61 23.31
C TYR A 477 14.77 19.95 22.84
N GLU A 478 13.97 19.96 21.76
CA GLU A 478 13.32 21.17 21.24
C GLU A 478 12.13 21.62 22.12
N VAL A 479 11.58 20.70 22.91
CA VAL A 479 10.43 20.94 23.80
C VAL A 479 10.80 20.83 25.28
N ALA A 480 12.10 20.67 25.59
CA ALA A 480 12.59 20.60 26.95
C ALA A 480 12.47 21.96 27.64
N THR A 481 12.13 21.96 28.92
CA THR A 481 11.99 23.17 29.75
C THR A 481 13.34 23.73 30.22
N GLY A 482 14.41 22.95 30.12
CA GLY A 482 15.78 23.33 30.51
C GLY A 482 16.83 23.03 29.42
N PRO A 483 18.07 23.55 29.58
CA PRO A 483 19.14 23.34 28.61
C PRO A 483 19.61 21.87 28.62
N ILE A 484 19.57 21.23 27.45
CA ILE A 484 20.12 19.87 27.24
C ILE A 484 21.52 20.01 26.63
N THR A 485 22.54 19.48 27.31
CA THR A 485 23.93 19.55 26.83
C THR A 485 24.15 18.68 25.59
N GLU A 486 25.23 18.93 24.85
CA GLU A 486 25.55 18.10 23.67
C GLU A 486 25.93 16.66 24.04
N GLU A 487 26.46 16.45 25.26
CA GLU A 487 26.73 15.13 25.83
C GLU A 487 25.43 14.39 26.13
N ASP A 488 24.46 15.05 26.77
CA ASP A 488 23.14 14.48 27.05
C ASP A 488 22.43 14.06 25.77
N ARG A 489 22.59 14.83 24.68
CA ARG A 489 22.02 14.49 23.37
C ARG A 489 22.55 13.19 22.77
N GLN A 490 23.69 12.68 23.23
CA GLN A 490 24.22 11.38 22.81
C GLN A 490 23.73 10.22 23.66
N LEU A 491 23.04 10.47 24.78
CA LEU A 491 22.50 9.42 25.63
C LEU A 491 21.41 8.63 24.90
N MET A 492 21.49 7.30 25.04
CA MET A 492 20.58 6.36 24.42
C MET A 492 19.36 6.15 25.32
N VAL A 493 18.24 5.69 24.74
CA VAL A 493 17.04 5.39 25.51
C VAL A 493 17.30 4.36 26.62
N ALA A 494 18.18 3.39 26.38
CA ALA A 494 18.60 2.39 27.37
C ALA A 494 19.23 2.99 28.64
N ASN A 495 19.72 4.23 28.61
CA ASN A 495 20.29 4.91 29.79
C ASN A 495 19.22 5.44 30.77
N PHE A 496 17.96 5.44 30.35
CA PHE A 496 16.80 5.98 31.10
C PHE A 496 15.85 4.88 31.61
N VAL A 497 16.24 3.62 31.48
CA VAL A 497 15.50 2.45 31.99
C VAL A 497 16.41 1.60 32.87
N ASP A 498 15.83 0.88 33.83
CA ASP A 498 16.52 -0.14 34.63
C ASP A 498 16.67 -1.47 33.87
N GLU A 499 17.27 -2.49 34.52
CA GLU A 499 17.46 -3.82 33.92
C GLU A 499 16.15 -4.56 33.61
N GLU A 500 15.06 -4.19 34.28
CA GLU A 500 13.72 -4.75 34.10
C GLU A 500 12.90 -4.01 33.03
N GLY A 501 13.43 -2.89 32.50
CA GLY A 501 12.77 -2.04 31.52
C GLY A 501 11.83 -0.99 32.12
N ASN A 502 11.88 -0.75 33.44
CA ASN A 502 11.14 0.33 34.08
C ASN A 502 11.84 1.67 33.86
N TRP A 503 11.07 2.74 33.63
CA TRP A 503 11.60 4.08 33.40
C TRP A 503 12.12 4.73 34.69
N LEU A 504 13.32 5.29 34.63
CA LEU A 504 13.94 6.11 35.69
C LEU A 504 13.42 7.55 35.58
N ILE A 505 12.20 7.78 36.08
CA ILE A 505 11.40 9.01 35.88
C ILE A 505 12.16 10.26 36.33
N GLU A 506 12.83 10.17 37.47
CA GLU A 506 13.64 11.21 38.10
C GLU A 506 14.72 11.80 37.19
N LYS A 507 15.16 11.07 36.15
CA LYS A 507 16.17 11.57 35.20
C LYS A 507 15.64 12.58 34.18
N PHE A 508 14.33 12.66 33.95
CA PHE A 508 13.78 13.49 32.87
C PHE A 508 12.47 14.21 33.19
N GLU A 509 11.76 13.87 34.28
CA GLU A 509 10.46 14.46 34.60
C GLU A 509 10.53 15.98 34.82
N SER A 510 11.62 16.49 35.40
CA SER A 510 11.82 17.94 35.62
C SER A 510 12.06 18.73 34.33
N LEU A 511 12.44 18.05 33.24
CA LEU A 511 12.84 18.66 31.96
C LEU A 511 11.74 18.60 30.90
N LEU A 512 10.64 17.89 31.15
CA LEU A 512 9.57 17.63 30.18
C LEU A 512 8.19 17.94 30.76
N SER A 513 7.23 18.26 29.90
CA SER A 513 5.86 18.46 30.33
C SER A 513 5.21 17.13 30.79
N PRO A 514 4.24 17.17 31.73
CA PRO A 514 3.56 15.97 32.22
C PRO A 514 2.96 15.12 31.09
N GLU A 515 2.46 15.75 30.02
CA GLU A 515 1.89 15.06 28.87
C GLU A 515 2.92 14.23 28.09
N ILE A 516 4.14 14.74 27.93
CA ILE A 516 5.23 14.05 27.23
C ILE A 516 5.76 12.92 28.11
N THR A 517 5.99 13.20 29.39
CA THR A 517 6.42 12.21 30.40
C THR A 517 5.44 11.02 30.41
N GLN A 518 4.13 11.28 30.44
CA GLN A 518 3.12 10.22 30.37
C GLN A 518 3.18 9.39 29.08
N LYS A 519 3.54 9.96 27.93
CA LYS A 519 3.70 9.21 26.68
C LYS A 519 4.95 8.33 26.68
N ILE A 520 6.03 8.80 27.32
CA ILE A 520 7.27 8.06 27.52
C ILE A 520 7.00 6.83 28.39
N LEU A 521 6.34 7.03 29.54
CA LEU A 521 6.07 5.97 30.51
C LEU A 521 5.26 4.80 29.92
N ALA A 522 4.41 5.07 28.94
CA ALA A 522 3.62 4.03 28.29
C ALA A 522 4.41 3.18 27.27
N GLN A 523 5.63 3.58 26.89
CA GLN A 523 6.46 2.82 25.96
C GLN A 523 7.14 1.65 26.67
N ALA A 524 7.12 0.48 26.02
CA ALA A 524 7.86 -0.68 26.47
C ALA A 524 9.29 -0.65 25.90
N VAL A 525 10.28 -0.86 26.76
CA VAL A 525 11.69 -1.01 26.38
C VAL A 525 12.20 -2.27 27.07
N ASP A 526 12.92 -3.09 26.32
CA ASP A 526 13.58 -4.28 26.86
C ASP A 526 15.09 -4.14 26.64
N PRO A 527 15.83 -3.53 27.58
CA PRO A 527 17.25 -3.27 27.41
C PRO A 527 18.10 -4.55 27.26
N LEU A 528 17.55 -5.73 27.57
CA LEU A 528 18.17 -7.04 27.39
C LEU A 528 17.83 -7.69 26.03
N ALA A 529 16.91 -7.12 25.25
CA ALA A 529 16.55 -7.63 23.94
C ALA A 529 17.74 -7.66 22.97
N MET A 530 17.82 -8.73 22.19
CA MET A 530 18.77 -8.83 21.07
C MET A 530 18.26 -8.09 19.82
N GLU A 531 16.95 -7.76 19.76
CA GLU A 531 16.41 -7.00 18.65
C GLU A 531 16.90 -5.56 18.65
N ALA A 532 17.42 -5.12 17.51
CA ALA A 532 17.78 -3.73 17.26
C ALA A 532 16.54 -2.83 17.17
N ASP A 533 16.72 -1.56 17.53
CA ASP A 533 15.70 -0.53 17.34
C ASP A 533 15.38 -0.37 15.84
N LYS A 534 14.11 -0.09 15.51
CA LYS A 534 13.67 0.01 14.10
C LYS A 534 12.91 1.26 13.81
N ILE A 535 13.09 1.82 12.62
CA ILE A 535 12.26 2.93 12.16
C ILE A 535 10.90 2.38 11.73
N PHE A 536 9.80 3.00 12.16
CA PHE A 536 8.44 2.74 11.68
C PHE A 536 7.81 3.99 11.05
N TRP A 537 6.75 3.78 10.29
CA TRP A 537 6.01 4.84 9.61
C TRP A 537 4.79 5.28 10.43
N ARG A 538 4.90 6.41 11.15
CA ARG A 538 3.87 6.93 12.07
C ARG A 538 2.47 7.07 11.47
N PRO A 539 2.30 7.53 10.21
CA PRO A 539 0.96 7.74 9.65
C PRO A 539 0.10 6.47 9.46
N THR A 540 0.63 5.27 9.70
CA THR A 540 -0.16 4.03 9.65
C THR A 540 -0.11 3.29 10.99
N ALA A 541 -1.24 2.69 11.36
CA ALA A 541 -1.36 1.96 12.63
C ALA A 541 -0.43 0.73 12.71
N ASP A 542 -0.11 0.12 11.56
CA ASP A 542 0.78 -1.05 11.46
C ASP A 542 2.26 -0.67 11.31
N GLY A 543 2.59 0.62 11.30
CA GLY A 543 3.95 1.13 11.11
C GLY A 543 4.53 0.93 9.70
N ARG A 544 3.74 0.42 8.73
CA ARG A 544 4.19 0.20 7.35
C ARG A 544 4.07 1.44 6.48
N PHE A 545 5.13 1.75 5.77
CA PHE A 545 5.08 2.81 4.76
C PHE A 545 4.02 2.50 3.68
N SER A 546 3.16 3.48 3.40
CA SER A 546 2.31 3.46 2.22
C SER A 546 2.40 4.79 1.47
N THR A 547 2.45 4.73 0.14
CA THR A 547 2.45 5.95 -0.68
C THR A 547 1.17 6.76 -0.47
N LYS A 548 0.06 6.10 -0.10
CA LYS A 548 -1.21 6.78 0.22
C LYS A 548 -1.05 7.64 1.48
N SER A 549 -0.52 7.09 2.57
CA SER A 549 -0.34 7.83 3.82
C SER A 549 0.74 8.92 3.69
N ALA A 550 1.80 8.68 2.92
CA ALA A 550 2.79 9.72 2.58
C ALA A 550 2.22 10.87 1.75
N TYR A 551 1.28 10.60 0.83
CA TYR A 551 0.57 11.65 0.10
C TYR A 551 -0.35 12.47 1.03
N VAL A 552 -1.08 11.80 1.92
CA VAL A 552 -1.96 12.48 2.88
C VAL A 552 -1.15 13.35 3.85
N LEU A 553 0.00 12.87 4.33
CA LEU A 553 0.88 13.64 5.21
C LEU A 553 1.32 14.98 4.60
N GLN A 554 1.58 15.01 3.28
CA GLN A 554 1.94 16.26 2.57
C GLN A 554 0.78 17.25 2.45
N GLN A 555 -0.46 16.76 2.50
CA GLN A 555 -1.67 17.58 2.35
C GLN A 555 -2.12 18.23 3.66
N GLY A 556 -1.47 17.87 4.78
CA GLY A 556 -1.85 18.33 6.13
C GLY A 556 -3.08 17.62 6.68
N THR A 557 -3.37 17.88 7.97
CA THR A 557 -4.58 17.41 8.64
C THR A 557 -5.79 18.23 8.16
N PRO A 558 -6.87 17.59 7.67
CA PRO A 558 -8.06 18.32 7.28
C PRO A 558 -8.78 18.89 8.50
N ASP A 559 -9.35 20.08 8.33
CA ASP A 559 -10.23 20.72 9.30
C ASP A 559 -11.40 19.79 9.71
N SER A 560 -11.66 19.66 11.01
CA SER A 560 -12.52 18.64 11.61
C SER A 560 -14.00 18.85 11.29
N GLU A 561 -14.47 20.11 11.21
CA GLU A 561 -15.85 20.44 10.88
C GLU A 561 -16.19 20.15 9.41
N GLY A 562 -15.27 20.46 8.49
CA GLY A 562 -15.45 20.19 7.06
C GLY A 562 -15.57 18.71 6.74
N GLN A 563 -14.93 17.83 7.51
CA GLN A 563 -14.94 16.38 7.26
C GLN A 563 -16.33 15.75 7.36
N GLN A 564 -17.19 16.22 8.27
CA GLN A 564 -18.52 15.63 8.47
C GLN A 564 -19.41 15.83 7.23
N TRP A 565 -19.40 17.04 6.67
CA TRP A 565 -20.11 17.39 5.45
C TRP A 565 -19.73 16.54 4.25
N TRP A 566 -18.42 16.43 4.00
CA TRP A 566 -17.94 15.67 2.85
C TRP A 566 -18.22 14.17 3.02
N LYS A 567 -18.12 13.66 4.25
CA LYS A 567 -18.49 12.28 4.58
C LYS A 567 -19.96 12.00 4.30
N ALA A 568 -20.86 12.94 4.60
CA ALA A 568 -22.28 12.81 4.25
C ALA A 568 -22.48 12.69 2.73
N ILE A 569 -21.94 13.62 1.94
CA ILE A 569 -22.07 13.64 0.47
C ILE A 569 -21.53 12.36 -0.19
N TRP A 570 -20.33 11.93 0.21
CA TRP A 570 -19.69 10.78 -0.42
C TRP A 570 -20.26 9.42 0.02
N ARG A 571 -21.05 9.38 1.10
CA ARG A 571 -21.74 8.17 1.59
C ARG A 571 -23.18 8.03 1.08
N LEU A 572 -23.75 9.06 0.44
CA LEU A 572 -25.12 9.01 -0.10
C LEU A 572 -25.32 7.78 -0.98
N PRO A 573 -26.38 6.98 -0.81
CA PRO A 573 -26.62 5.76 -1.59
C PRO A 573 -27.22 6.10 -2.97
N VAL A 574 -26.48 6.88 -3.75
CA VAL A 574 -26.87 7.39 -5.08
C VAL A 574 -25.70 7.23 -6.07
N PRO A 575 -25.95 7.24 -7.39
CA PRO A 575 -24.90 7.14 -8.40
C PRO A 575 -23.85 8.24 -8.27
N GLU A 576 -22.59 7.92 -8.61
CA GLU A 576 -21.44 8.83 -8.44
C GLU A 576 -21.62 10.19 -9.15
N ARG A 577 -22.38 10.23 -10.26
CA ARG A 577 -22.74 11.49 -10.94
C ARG A 577 -23.54 12.45 -10.07
N VAL A 578 -24.44 11.92 -9.22
CA VAL A 578 -25.26 12.71 -8.30
C VAL A 578 -24.38 13.20 -7.14
N ARG A 579 -23.47 12.37 -6.64
CA ARG A 579 -22.48 12.80 -5.62
C ARG A 579 -21.56 13.92 -6.13
N CYS A 580 -21.07 13.81 -7.36
CA CYS A 580 -20.27 14.88 -7.98
C CYS A 580 -21.09 16.18 -8.14
N PHE A 581 -22.39 16.07 -8.42
CA PHE A 581 -23.28 17.21 -8.48
C PHE A 581 -23.51 17.83 -7.08
N MET A 582 -23.81 17.03 -6.06
CA MET A 582 -23.92 17.49 -4.67
C MET A 582 -22.63 18.16 -4.19
N TRP A 583 -21.47 17.65 -4.60
CA TRP A 583 -20.18 18.30 -4.36
C TRP A 583 -20.10 19.69 -5.00
N LEU A 584 -20.54 19.88 -6.25
CA LEU A 584 -20.61 21.20 -6.88
C LEU A 584 -21.61 22.15 -6.19
N VAL A 585 -22.74 21.63 -5.73
CA VAL A 585 -23.76 22.39 -4.98
C VAL A 585 -23.16 22.91 -3.67
N LYS A 586 -22.50 22.06 -2.89
CA LYS A 586 -21.86 22.47 -1.63
C LYS A 586 -20.73 23.49 -1.84
N GLN A 587 -20.01 23.38 -2.96
CA GLN A 587 -18.96 24.34 -3.33
C GLN A 587 -19.52 25.67 -3.85
N GLY A 588 -20.83 25.78 -4.06
CA GLY A 588 -21.45 26.98 -4.62
C GLY A 588 -21.09 27.23 -6.08
N ARG A 589 -20.74 26.19 -6.85
CA ARG A 589 -20.15 26.34 -8.21
C ARG A 589 -21.03 25.83 -9.35
N VAL A 590 -22.29 25.49 -9.07
CA VAL A 590 -23.27 25.16 -10.11
C VAL A 590 -23.62 26.43 -10.89
N THR A 591 -23.83 26.33 -12.20
CA THR A 591 -23.99 27.47 -13.13
C THR A 591 -25.41 28.04 -13.12
N THR A 592 -25.87 28.55 -11.98
CA THR A 592 -27.11 29.34 -11.87
C THR A 592 -26.97 30.67 -12.63
N ASN A 593 -28.07 31.38 -12.90
CA ASN A 593 -27.99 32.69 -13.57
C ASN A 593 -27.21 33.72 -12.72
N GLU A 594 -27.38 33.74 -11.40
CA GLU A 594 -26.53 34.51 -10.48
C GLU A 594 -25.03 34.20 -10.71
N MET A 595 -24.68 32.91 -10.81
CA MET A 595 -23.30 32.49 -11.08
C MET A 595 -22.82 32.80 -12.51
N ARG A 596 -23.73 32.91 -13.48
CA ARG A 596 -23.42 33.31 -14.86
C ARG A 596 -23.14 34.81 -14.92
N VAL A 597 -23.94 35.64 -14.26
CA VAL A 597 -23.70 37.09 -14.14
C VAL A 597 -22.37 37.36 -13.43
N ARG A 598 -22.13 36.71 -12.28
CA ARG A 598 -20.84 36.80 -11.55
C ARG A 598 -19.62 36.38 -12.37
N ARG A 599 -19.81 35.61 -13.44
CA ARG A 599 -18.75 35.16 -14.35
C ARG A 599 -18.79 35.84 -15.72
N HIS A 600 -19.61 36.88 -15.89
CA HIS A 600 -19.79 37.61 -17.15
C HIS A 600 -20.18 36.70 -18.34
N LEU A 601 -21.07 35.73 -18.09
CA LEU A 601 -21.62 34.79 -19.09
C LEU A 601 -23.08 35.10 -19.47
N SER A 602 -23.69 36.08 -18.81
CA SER A 602 -25.06 36.54 -18.96
C SER A 602 -25.17 37.89 -18.28
N ASP A 603 -25.99 38.79 -18.80
CA ASP A 603 -26.32 40.06 -18.14
C ASP A 603 -27.56 39.91 -17.24
N ASP A 604 -28.35 38.86 -17.47
CA ASP A 604 -29.55 38.53 -16.70
C ASP A 604 -29.26 37.47 -15.62
N GLY A 605 -29.54 37.83 -14.37
CA GLY A 605 -29.41 37.00 -13.17
C GLY A 605 -30.73 36.41 -12.66
N PHE A 606 -31.86 36.76 -13.27
CA PHE A 606 -33.18 36.41 -12.78
C PHE A 606 -33.58 34.95 -13.06
N CYS A 607 -34.52 34.45 -12.27
CA CYS A 607 -35.06 33.10 -12.38
C CYS A 607 -36.02 32.99 -13.58
N TYR A 608 -35.79 31.98 -14.41
CA TYR A 608 -36.59 31.70 -15.63
C TYR A 608 -38.09 31.45 -15.38
N LYS A 609 -38.51 31.16 -14.14
CA LYS A 609 -39.93 30.98 -13.77
C LYS A 609 -40.51 32.15 -12.99
N CYS A 610 -39.75 32.72 -12.05
CA CYS A 610 -40.26 33.75 -11.15
C CYS A 610 -40.13 35.16 -11.72
N ALA A 611 -39.23 35.35 -12.70
CA ALA A 611 -38.86 36.60 -13.37
C ALA A 611 -38.31 37.73 -12.47
N ASN A 612 -38.76 37.85 -11.22
CA ASN A 612 -38.46 38.98 -10.32
C ASN A 612 -37.56 38.61 -9.13
N GLN A 613 -37.01 37.40 -9.09
CA GLN A 613 -36.03 36.99 -8.07
C GLN A 613 -34.74 36.49 -8.73
N GLU A 614 -33.60 36.83 -8.14
CA GLU A 614 -32.30 36.30 -8.56
C GLU A 614 -32.25 34.78 -8.44
N GLU A 615 -31.68 34.12 -9.44
CA GLU A 615 -31.59 32.68 -9.50
C GLU A 615 -30.41 32.15 -8.66
N SER A 616 -30.56 32.18 -7.34
CA SER A 616 -29.58 31.62 -6.41
C SER A 616 -29.74 30.10 -6.22
N LEU A 617 -28.74 29.42 -5.63
CA LEU A 617 -28.85 27.99 -5.31
C LEU A 617 -30.00 27.70 -4.36
N GLU A 618 -30.16 28.56 -3.35
CA GLU A 618 -31.26 28.45 -2.40
C GLU A 618 -32.60 28.64 -3.10
N HIS A 619 -32.71 29.63 -4.00
CA HIS A 619 -33.91 29.83 -4.78
C HIS A 619 -34.24 28.59 -5.62
N ILE A 620 -33.34 28.11 -6.48
CA ILE A 620 -33.59 26.97 -7.37
C ILE A 620 -33.99 25.71 -6.61
N PHE A 621 -33.32 25.41 -5.49
CA PHE A 621 -33.48 24.14 -4.79
C PHE A 621 -34.50 24.15 -3.67
N ARG A 622 -34.90 25.32 -3.16
CA ARG A 622 -35.83 25.43 -2.03
C ARG A 622 -37.01 26.35 -2.27
N ASN A 623 -36.76 27.58 -2.70
CA ASN A 623 -37.79 28.65 -2.66
C ASN A 623 -38.56 28.82 -3.98
N CYS A 624 -38.01 28.38 -5.12
CA CYS A 624 -38.64 28.48 -6.43
C CYS A 624 -39.93 27.64 -6.46
N PRO A 625 -41.03 28.08 -7.11
CA PRO A 625 -42.32 27.39 -7.05
C PRO A 625 -42.29 25.87 -7.34
N PRO A 626 -41.52 25.36 -8.33
CA PRO A 626 -41.39 23.92 -8.55
C PRO A 626 -40.72 23.17 -7.40
N ALA A 627 -39.76 23.80 -6.73
CA ALA A 627 -39.05 23.22 -5.58
C ALA A 627 -39.90 23.30 -4.31
N ALA A 628 -40.48 24.47 -4.01
CA ALA A 628 -41.35 24.67 -2.85
C ALA A 628 -42.53 23.68 -2.88
N PHE A 629 -43.18 23.53 -4.03
CA PHE A 629 -44.27 22.57 -4.20
C PHE A 629 -43.84 21.12 -3.96
N LEU A 630 -42.65 20.72 -4.44
CA LEU A 630 -42.08 19.39 -4.17
C LEU A 630 -41.94 19.16 -2.66
N TRP A 631 -41.35 20.12 -1.96
CA TRP A 631 -41.09 20.01 -0.51
C TRP A 631 -42.38 20.00 0.31
N HIS A 632 -43.38 20.83 0.00
CA HIS A 632 -44.68 20.81 0.67
C HIS A 632 -45.43 19.46 0.55
N ARG A 633 -45.14 18.68 -0.50
CA ARG A 633 -45.71 17.34 -0.68
C ARG A 633 -44.93 16.22 -0.01
N THR A 634 -43.64 16.41 0.22
CA THR A 634 -42.75 15.33 0.70
C THR A 634 -42.38 15.49 2.18
N VAL A 635 -42.32 16.72 2.68
CA VAL A 635 -42.00 17.02 4.07
C VAL A 635 -43.31 17.02 4.89
N PRO A 636 -43.39 16.30 6.02
CA PRO A 636 -44.57 16.29 6.88
C PRO A 636 -44.96 17.70 7.35
N GLY A 637 -46.26 18.00 7.41
CA GLY A 637 -46.77 19.35 7.72
C GLY A 637 -46.15 19.99 8.97
N GLY A 638 -46.03 19.23 10.07
CA GLY A 638 -45.43 19.71 11.32
C GLY A 638 -43.93 20.07 11.25
N ALA A 639 -43.22 19.64 10.21
CA ALA A 639 -41.80 19.93 9.99
C ALA A 639 -41.56 21.00 8.91
N GLN A 640 -42.60 21.46 8.19
CA GLN A 640 -42.43 22.37 7.06
C GLN A 640 -41.93 23.76 7.49
N GLN A 641 -42.48 24.31 8.59
CA GLN A 641 -42.07 25.63 9.07
C GLN A 641 -40.58 25.66 9.45
N GLU A 642 -40.12 24.62 10.16
CA GLU A 642 -38.70 24.46 10.48
C GLU A 642 -37.87 24.23 9.21
N PHE A 643 -38.34 23.42 8.27
CA PHE A 643 -37.62 23.12 7.03
C PHE A 643 -37.32 24.36 6.18
N PHE A 644 -38.27 25.29 6.05
CA PHE A 644 -38.09 26.51 5.26
C PHE A 644 -37.35 27.63 6.01
N SER A 645 -37.35 27.62 7.35
CA SER A 645 -36.70 28.66 8.16
C SER A 645 -35.19 28.46 8.36
N LEU A 646 -34.66 27.26 8.13
CA LEU A 646 -33.23 26.97 8.27
C LEU A 646 -32.36 27.81 7.32
N SER A 647 -31.13 28.11 7.72
CA SER A 647 -30.13 28.67 6.80
C SER A 647 -29.79 27.65 5.69
N TRP A 648 -29.38 28.11 4.50
CA TRP A 648 -29.01 27.23 3.37
C TRP A 648 -28.01 26.13 3.77
N GLY A 649 -26.99 26.48 4.55
CA GLY A 649 -26.00 25.53 5.05
C GLY A 649 -26.60 24.48 5.98
N THR A 650 -27.31 24.90 7.02
CA THR A 650 -27.91 23.96 7.98
C THR A 650 -28.98 23.10 7.32
N TRP A 651 -29.77 23.67 6.42
CA TRP A 651 -30.77 22.98 5.62
C TRP A 651 -30.16 21.86 4.78
N LEU A 652 -29.09 22.14 4.04
CA LEU A 652 -28.42 21.16 3.19
C LEU A 652 -27.77 20.05 4.03
N HIS A 653 -27.10 20.38 5.14
CA HIS A 653 -26.45 19.38 6.00
C HIS A 653 -27.44 18.44 6.65
N ARG A 654 -28.48 18.99 7.29
CA ARG A 654 -29.50 18.20 8.03
C ARG A 654 -30.16 17.18 7.12
N ASN A 655 -30.55 17.59 5.91
CA ASN A 655 -31.19 16.71 4.94
C ASN A 655 -30.24 15.63 4.39
N LEU A 656 -28.96 15.95 4.15
CA LEU A 656 -27.97 14.98 3.68
C LEU A 656 -27.52 14.00 4.78
N ALA A 657 -27.50 14.44 6.04
CA ALA A 657 -27.11 13.65 7.19
C ALA A 657 -28.26 12.84 7.82
N SER A 658 -29.51 13.13 7.43
CA SER A 658 -30.69 12.43 7.95
C SER A 658 -30.61 10.92 7.69
N LYS A 659 -30.99 10.16 8.71
CA LYS A 659 -31.12 8.70 8.68
C LYS A 659 -32.58 8.24 8.53
N GLU A 660 -33.50 9.19 8.41
CA GLU A 660 -34.92 8.89 8.23
C GLU A 660 -35.15 8.26 6.86
N ALA A 661 -36.30 7.61 6.72
CA ALA A 661 -36.81 7.11 5.46
C ALA A 661 -38.10 7.86 5.12
N THR A 662 -38.36 7.99 3.83
CA THR A 662 -39.69 8.36 3.34
C THR A 662 -40.70 7.28 3.75
N MET A 663 -42.00 7.60 3.72
CA MET A 663 -43.08 6.63 3.98
C MET A 663 -42.97 5.35 3.13
N ASP A 664 -42.39 5.45 1.93
CA ASP A 664 -42.21 4.34 0.98
C ASP A 664 -40.92 3.51 1.25
N GLY A 665 -40.26 3.69 2.40
CA GLY A 665 -39.05 2.95 2.79
C GLY A 665 -37.74 3.39 2.12
N VAL A 666 -37.77 4.43 1.27
CA VAL A 666 -36.56 5.00 0.64
C VAL A 666 -35.79 5.89 1.63
N PRO A 667 -34.45 5.77 1.77
CA PRO A 667 -33.66 6.67 2.60
C PRO A 667 -33.84 8.15 2.21
N TRP A 668 -34.12 9.00 3.18
CA TRP A 668 -34.42 10.42 2.96
C TRP A 668 -33.28 11.15 2.24
N ASN A 669 -32.04 10.93 2.69
CA ASN A 669 -30.85 11.55 2.09
C ASN A 669 -30.68 11.18 0.60
N ALA A 670 -31.10 9.99 0.19
CA ALA A 670 -31.09 9.54 -1.20
C ALA A 670 -32.17 10.25 -2.01
N PHE A 671 -33.41 10.26 -1.49
CA PHE A 671 -34.53 10.95 -2.10
C PHE A 671 -34.22 12.43 -2.31
N PHE A 672 -33.78 13.11 -1.24
CA PHE A 672 -33.42 14.52 -1.24
C PHE A 672 -32.34 14.85 -2.29
N SER A 673 -31.23 14.12 -2.31
CA SER A 673 -30.15 14.38 -3.28
C SER A 673 -30.57 14.12 -4.74
N ILE A 674 -31.47 13.16 -4.99
CA ILE A 674 -32.04 12.89 -6.32
C ILE A 674 -33.04 13.99 -6.70
N ALA A 675 -33.84 14.48 -5.77
CA ALA A 675 -34.75 15.59 -5.97
C ALA A 675 -34.00 16.85 -6.45
N LEU A 676 -32.93 17.25 -5.76
CA LEU A 676 -32.08 18.38 -6.17
C LEU A 676 -31.52 18.16 -7.58
N TRP A 677 -31.07 16.95 -7.89
CA TRP A 677 -30.56 16.61 -9.23
C TRP A 677 -31.62 16.70 -10.32
N CYS A 678 -32.86 16.26 -10.05
CA CYS A 678 -33.97 16.35 -10.98
C CYS A 678 -34.43 17.79 -11.19
N LEU A 679 -34.52 18.60 -10.13
CA LEU A 679 -34.80 20.04 -10.23
C LEU A 679 -33.76 20.75 -11.10
N TRP A 680 -32.47 20.46 -10.88
CA TRP A 680 -31.39 21.02 -11.67
C TRP A 680 -31.46 20.63 -13.16
N LYS A 681 -31.76 19.37 -13.46
CA LYS A 681 -31.93 18.91 -14.83
C LYS A 681 -33.11 19.61 -15.52
N ASN A 682 -34.25 19.63 -14.86
CA ASN A 682 -35.46 20.26 -15.38
C ASN A 682 -35.21 21.73 -15.74
N ARG A 683 -34.57 22.47 -14.82
CA ARG A 683 -34.16 23.86 -15.07
C ARG A 683 -33.26 23.97 -16.30
N ASN A 684 -32.25 23.12 -16.45
CA ASN A 684 -31.34 23.19 -17.60
C ASN A 684 -32.00 22.82 -18.92
N ASP A 685 -32.96 21.88 -18.91
CA ASP A 685 -33.71 21.53 -20.12
C ASP A 685 -34.57 22.73 -20.57
N VAL A 686 -35.19 23.47 -19.63
CA VAL A 686 -35.94 24.69 -19.97
C VAL A 686 -35.01 25.82 -20.45
N VAL A 687 -33.97 26.14 -19.68
CA VAL A 687 -33.11 27.32 -19.95
C VAL A 687 -32.24 27.13 -21.19
N PHE A 688 -31.73 25.93 -21.47
CA PHE A 688 -30.74 25.72 -22.54
C PHE A 688 -31.25 24.93 -23.74
N LYS A 689 -32.35 24.18 -23.62
CA LYS A 689 -32.91 23.42 -24.75
C LYS A 689 -34.26 23.94 -25.23
N GLY A 690 -34.84 24.91 -24.54
CA GLY A 690 -36.19 25.38 -24.82
C GLY A 690 -37.26 24.31 -24.63
N GLU A 691 -36.93 23.17 -24.00
CA GLU A 691 -37.90 22.11 -23.71
C GLU A 691 -38.75 22.57 -22.52
N ASN A 692 -39.81 23.33 -22.77
CA ASN A 692 -40.80 23.68 -21.75
C ASN A 692 -41.75 22.49 -21.51
N LYS A 693 -41.19 21.32 -21.17
CA LYS A 693 -41.99 20.22 -20.62
C LYS A 693 -42.42 20.65 -19.23
N ALA A 694 -43.63 21.20 -19.14
CA ALA A 694 -44.33 21.38 -17.88
C ALA A 694 -44.62 19.99 -17.28
N LEU A 695 -43.61 19.35 -16.70
CA LEU A 695 -43.82 18.19 -15.86
C LEU A 695 -44.73 18.63 -14.73
N SER A 696 -45.96 18.09 -14.71
CA SER A 696 -46.87 18.32 -13.60
C SER A 696 -46.13 17.92 -12.32
N ALA A 697 -46.27 18.71 -11.26
CA ALA A 697 -45.46 18.51 -10.08
C ALA A 697 -45.74 17.14 -9.39
N SER A 698 -46.91 16.52 -9.65
CA SER A 698 -47.19 15.11 -9.30
C SER A 698 -46.30 14.12 -10.06
N SER A 699 -46.13 14.29 -11.38
CA SER A 699 -45.28 13.41 -12.20
C SER A 699 -43.80 13.50 -11.81
N LEU A 700 -43.31 14.69 -11.42
CA LEU A 700 -41.94 14.90 -10.98
C LEU A 700 -41.67 14.18 -9.65
N THR A 701 -42.55 14.33 -8.65
CA THR A 701 -42.43 13.64 -7.37
C THR A 701 -42.42 12.12 -7.55
N GLN A 702 -43.34 11.59 -8.38
CA GLN A 702 -43.39 10.15 -8.66
C GLN A 702 -42.13 9.65 -9.37
N SER A 703 -41.61 10.41 -10.34
CA SER A 703 -40.36 10.07 -11.04
C SER A 703 -39.14 10.04 -10.10
N ILE A 704 -39.06 11.00 -9.18
CA ILE A 704 -38.00 11.04 -8.15
C ILE A 704 -38.11 9.83 -7.23
N LYS A 705 -39.32 9.52 -6.73
CA LYS A 705 -39.56 8.35 -5.87
C LYS A 705 -39.14 7.05 -6.55
N ILE A 706 -39.58 6.82 -7.79
CA ILE A 706 -39.23 5.63 -8.56
C ILE A 706 -37.71 5.53 -8.75
N ARG A 707 -37.04 6.62 -9.16
CA ARG A 707 -35.57 6.62 -9.29
C ARG A 707 -34.86 6.34 -7.99
N ALA A 708 -35.31 6.95 -6.90
CA ALA A 708 -34.69 6.81 -5.59
C ALA A 708 -34.84 5.37 -5.07
N SER A 709 -36.01 4.77 -5.25
CA SER A 709 -36.25 3.36 -4.95
C SER A 709 -35.34 2.43 -5.78
N VAL A 710 -35.36 2.55 -7.12
CA VAL A 710 -34.56 1.69 -8.02
C VAL A 710 -33.06 1.81 -7.73
N TRP A 711 -32.54 3.03 -7.52
CA TRP A 711 -31.11 3.22 -7.26
C TRP A 711 -30.69 2.76 -5.86
N THR A 712 -31.55 2.90 -4.86
CA THR A 712 -31.28 2.39 -3.51
C THR A 712 -31.31 0.87 -3.50
N GLN A 713 -32.27 0.25 -4.20
CA GLN A 713 -32.32 -1.20 -4.38
C GLN A 713 -31.05 -1.71 -5.09
N ALA A 714 -30.63 -1.07 -6.19
CA ALA A 714 -29.39 -1.41 -6.88
C ALA A 714 -28.13 -1.18 -6.02
N TRP A 715 -28.17 -0.24 -5.08
CA TRP A 715 -27.08 0.01 -4.13
C TRP A 715 -26.99 -1.09 -3.06
N ASN A 716 -28.14 -1.60 -2.61
CA ASN A 716 -28.23 -2.67 -1.61
C ASN A 716 -28.13 -4.07 -2.22
N ALA A 717 -28.34 -4.22 -3.52
CA ALA A 717 -28.25 -5.49 -4.21
C ALA A 717 -26.84 -6.08 -4.06
N PRO A 718 -26.71 -7.36 -3.68
CA PRO A 718 -25.42 -8.04 -3.67
C PRO A 718 -24.88 -8.09 -5.10
N SER A 719 -23.80 -7.37 -5.36
CA SER A 719 -23.18 -7.35 -6.69
C SER A 719 -22.57 -8.72 -7.00
N PRO A 720 -22.94 -9.40 -8.10
CA PRO A 720 -22.29 -10.64 -8.53
C PRO A 720 -20.82 -10.45 -8.92
N LEU A 721 -20.43 -9.21 -9.27
CA LEU A 721 -19.13 -8.86 -9.86
C LEU A 721 -18.15 -8.21 -8.87
N VAL A 722 -18.64 -7.71 -7.73
CA VAL A 722 -17.80 -7.21 -6.64
C VAL A 722 -17.87 -8.24 -5.54
N GLY A 723 -16.83 -9.06 -5.39
CA GLY A 723 -16.70 -10.14 -4.39
C GLY A 723 -16.73 -9.68 -2.94
N ARG A 724 -17.77 -8.95 -2.54
CA ARG A 724 -18.19 -8.73 -1.16
C ARG A 724 -19.44 -9.59 -0.94
N PHE A 725 -19.27 -10.90 -1.04
CA PHE A 725 -20.05 -11.78 -0.19
C PHE A 725 -19.66 -11.43 1.25
N LYS A 726 -20.41 -10.54 1.89
CA LYS A 726 -20.55 -10.64 3.33
C LYS A 726 -21.60 -11.74 3.51
N PRO A 727 -21.23 -12.97 3.90
CA PRO A 727 -22.24 -13.93 4.30
C PRO A 727 -23.15 -13.26 5.33
N ALA A 728 -24.45 -13.50 5.26
CA ALA A 728 -25.34 -13.16 6.36
C ALA A 728 -24.72 -13.78 7.61
N GLN A 729 -24.30 -12.93 8.54
CA GLN A 729 -23.71 -13.38 9.78
C GLN A 729 -24.86 -13.84 10.66
N ASP A 730 -25.06 -15.16 10.76
CA ASP A 730 -26.03 -15.72 11.68
C ASP A 730 -25.71 -15.25 13.08
N ARG A 731 -26.71 -14.66 13.73
CA ARG A 731 -26.58 -14.14 15.08
C ARG A 731 -27.33 -15.07 16.03
N VAL A 732 -26.65 -15.51 17.08
CA VAL A 732 -27.21 -16.39 18.10
C VAL A 732 -27.18 -15.65 19.43
N MET A 733 -28.29 -15.74 20.16
CA MET A 733 -28.34 -15.28 21.55
C MET A 733 -27.55 -16.26 22.41
N THR A 734 -26.56 -15.74 23.15
CA THR A 734 -25.70 -16.55 24.01
C THR A 734 -25.58 -15.88 25.36
N GLU A 735 -25.64 -16.69 26.41
CA GLU A 735 -25.37 -16.27 27.78
C GLU A 735 -23.86 -16.11 27.99
N VAL A 736 -23.44 -14.91 28.36
CA VAL A 736 -22.05 -14.58 28.65
C VAL A 736 -21.90 -14.34 30.14
N GLY A 737 -21.04 -15.12 30.78
CA GLY A 737 -20.59 -14.90 32.16
C GLY A 737 -19.19 -15.48 32.33
N TRP A 738 -18.53 -15.10 33.42
CA TRP A 738 -17.24 -15.68 33.79
C TRP A 738 -17.41 -17.17 34.17
N LYS A 739 -16.39 -17.98 33.91
CA LYS A 739 -16.35 -19.41 34.28
C LYS A 739 -15.02 -19.77 34.92
N ALA A 740 -15.03 -20.62 35.94
CA ALA A 740 -13.81 -21.12 36.57
C ALA A 740 -12.92 -21.92 35.58
N PRO A 741 -11.59 -21.89 35.74
CA PRO A 741 -10.69 -22.75 34.98
C PRO A 741 -10.83 -24.24 35.37
N PRO A 742 -10.34 -25.17 34.53
CA PRO A 742 -10.21 -26.58 34.91
C PRO A 742 -9.27 -26.76 36.11
N ALA A 743 -9.44 -27.85 36.87
CA ALA A 743 -8.56 -28.18 37.98
C ALA A 743 -7.07 -28.22 37.54
N GLY A 744 -6.20 -27.61 38.35
CA GLY A 744 -4.77 -27.48 38.05
C GLY A 744 -4.40 -26.31 37.11
N TRP A 745 -5.37 -25.53 36.65
CA TRP A 745 -5.14 -24.29 35.88
C TRP A 745 -5.49 -23.06 36.70
N ALA A 746 -4.68 -22.02 36.59
CA ALA A 746 -5.08 -20.68 37.01
C ALA A 746 -5.73 -19.93 35.85
N LYS A 747 -6.68 -19.04 36.17
CA LYS A 747 -7.28 -18.13 35.20
C LYS A 747 -6.98 -16.69 35.58
N ILE A 748 -6.50 -15.91 34.63
CA ILE A 748 -6.28 -14.49 34.79
C ILE A 748 -7.17 -13.70 33.83
N ASN A 749 -7.96 -12.79 34.39
CA ASN A 749 -8.73 -11.82 33.63
C ASN A 749 -7.96 -10.51 33.60
N VAL A 750 -7.72 -9.96 32.42
CA VAL A 750 -6.94 -8.73 32.21
C VAL A 750 -7.70 -7.74 31.33
N ASP A 751 -7.48 -6.45 31.55
CA ASP A 751 -8.14 -5.37 30.82
C ASP A 751 -7.25 -4.11 30.79
N GLY A 752 -7.38 -3.32 29.71
CA GLY A 752 -6.68 -2.06 29.52
C GLY A 752 -7.62 -0.91 29.18
N ALA A 753 -7.70 0.08 30.06
CA ALA A 753 -8.53 1.26 29.87
C ALA A 753 -7.70 2.47 29.41
N ALA A 754 -8.24 3.28 28.49
CA ALA A 754 -7.66 4.57 28.10
C ALA A 754 -8.75 5.64 27.92
N LYS A 755 -8.49 6.88 28.35
CA LYS A 755 -9.38 8.03 28.14
C LYS A 755 -9.20 8.60 26.73
N GLY A 756 -10.12 8.33 25.81
CA GLY A 756 -10.05 8.80 24.41
C GLY A 756 -9.12 7.95 23.53
N GLU A 757 -8.72 8.46 22.36
CA GLU A 757 -7.84 7.70 21.43
C GLU A 757 -6.39 7.61 21.89
N GLN A 758 -5.87 8.65 22.53
CA GLN A 758 -4.53 8.72 23.15
C GLN A 758 -4.60 9.57 24.41
N GLY A 759 -4.90 8.94 25.55
CA GLY A 759 -5.02 9.66 26.80
C GLY A 759 -4.65 8.79 27.99
N LEU A 760 -4.91 9.30 29.19
CA LEU A 760 -4.58 8.63 30.44
C LEU A 760 -5.11 7.19 30.44
N ALA A 761 -4.19 6.27 30.67
CA ALA A 761 -4.41 4.85 30.50
C ALA A 761 -3.89 4.05 31.70
N GLY A 762 -4.51 2.89 31.87
CA GLY A 762 -4.29 1.99 32.97
C GLY A 762 -4.57 0.55 32.57
N ALA A 763 -3.89 -0.37 33.22
CA ALA A 763 -4.08 -1.81 33.05
C ALA A 763 -4.43 -2.43 34.40
N GLY A 764 -5.22 -3.50 34.38
CA GLY A 764 -5.56 -4.23 35.59
C GLY A 764 -5.89 -5.67 35.30
N GLY A 765 -5.82 -6.50 36.33
CA GLY A 765 -6.21 -7.90 36.20
C GLY A 765 -6.23 -8.66 37.52
N VAL A 766 -6.82 -9.85 37.47
CA VAL A 766 -7.06 -10.72 38.62
C VAL A 766 -6.77 -12.17 38.26
N ILE A 767 -6.02 -12.85 39.11
CA ILE A 767 -5.80 -14.30 39.10
C ILE A 767 -6.82 -14.96 40.04
N ARG A 768 -7.53 -15.96 39.50
CA ARG A 768 -8.48 -16.82 40.21
C ARG A 768 -8.12 -18.28 40.03
N ASP A 769 -8.32 -19.07 41.07
CA ASP A 769 -8.13 -20.52 41.06
C ASP A 769 -9.36 -21.26 40.47
N ASP A 770 -9.33 -22.58 40.50
CA ASP A 770 -10.40 -23.47 40.04
C ASP A 770 -11.67 -23.42 40.91
N SER A 771 -11.58 -22.90 42.14
CA SER A 771 -12.75 -22.56 42.97
C SER A 771 -13.36 -21.20 42.64
N GLY A 772 -12.69 -20.42 41.77
CA GLY A 772 -13.06 -19.04 41.47
C GLY A 772 -12.76 -18.05 42.60
N SER A 773 -11.91 -18.44 43.54
CA SER A 773 -11.46 -17.59 44.63
C SER A 773 -10.39 -16.61 44.15
N TRP A 774 -10.35 -15.42 44.75
CA TRP A 774 -9.30 -14.45 44.49
C TRP A 774 -7.96 -14.97 45.02
N VAL A 775 -6.97 -15.06 44.14
CA VAL A 775 -5.60 -15.39 44.52
C VAL A 775 -4.78 -14.11 44.65
N ARG A 776 -4.74 -13.33 43.57
CA ARG A 776 -3.98 -12.07 43.47
C ARG A 776 -4.59 -11.16 42.41
N GLY A 777 -4.40 -9.87 42.57
CA GLY A 777 -4.70 -8.88 41.54
C GLY A 777 -3.53 -7.96 41.27
N PHE A 778 -3.66 -7.16 40.22
CA PHE A 778 -2.75 -6.05 39.96
C PHE A 778 -3.50 -4.87 39.34
N VAL A 779 -2.94 -3.70 39.58
CA VAL A 779 -3.30 -2.45 38.89
C VAL A 779 -2.01 -1.79 38.41
N SER A 780 -2.01 -1.22 37.21
CA SER A 780 -0.83 -0.59 36.61
C SER A 780 -1.21 0.71 35.94
N ARG A 781 -0.63 1.82 36.42
CA ARG A 781 -0.83 3.13 35.80
C ARG A 781 0.27 3.38 34.77
N LEU A 782 -0.13 3.42 33.49
CA LEU A 782 0.78 3.35 32.34
C LEU A 782 1.19 4.71 31.76
N GLY A 783 0.44 5.79 32.03
CA GLY A 783 0.65 7.08 31.39
C GLY A 783 -0.39 7.37 30.32
N SER A 784 0.01 7.92 29.17
CA SER A 784 -0.90 8.31 28.09
C SER A 784 -0.68 7.46 26.84
N CYS A 785 -1.64 6.60 26.52
CA CYS A 785 -1.56 5.71 25.37
C CYS A 785 -2.92 5.33 24.80
N SER A 786 -2.90 4.46 23.78
CA SER A 786 -4.14 3.92 23.19
C SER A 786 -4.66 2.75 24.01
N ALA A 787 -5.97 2.51 23.95
CA ALA A 787 -6.59 1.34 24.57
C ALA A 787 -5.91 0.03 24.12
N ALA A 788 -5.55 -0.08 22.84
CA ALA A 788 -4.86 -1.27 22.33
C ALA A 788 -3.48 -1.51 22.98
N LEU A 789 -2.74 -0.44 23.33
CA LEU A 789 -1.47 -0.58 24.03
C LEU A 789 -1.68 -0.91 25.52
N ALA A 790 -2.69 -0.31 26.16
CA ALA A 790 -3.07 -0.62 27.54
C ALA A 790 -3.45 -2.10 27.71
N GLU A 791 -4.23 -2.65 26.78
CA GLU A 791 -4.61 -4.06 26.73
C GLU A 791 -3.40 -5.00 26.65
N LEU A 792 -2.41 -4.65 25.81
CA LEU A 792 -1.18 -5.43 25.71
C LEU A 792 -0.35 -5.38 26.99
N TRP A 793 -0.29 -4.21 27.65
CA TRP A 793 0.35 -4.09 28.96
C TRP A 793 -0.37 -4.92 30.03
N ALA A 794 -1.70 -4.97 30.02
CA ALA A 794 -2.48 -5.81 30.92
C ALA A 794 -2.14 -7.30 30.74
N ILE A 795 -2.05 -7.78 29.49
CA ILE A 795 -1.59 -9.15 29.19
C ILE A 795 -0.16 -9.38 29.70
N TYR A 796 0.76 -8.44 29.45
CA TYR A 796 2.15 -8.57 29.88
C TYR A 796 2.31 -8.63 31.40
N HIS A 797 1.67 -7.71 32.13
CA HIS A 797 1.68 -7.69 33.59
C HIS A 797 1.00 -8.94 34.18
N GLY A 798 -0.09 -9.38 33.55
CA GLY A 798 -0.75 -10.62 33.94
C GLY A 798 0.15 -11.86 33.79
N LEU A 799 0.91 -11.95 32.68
CA LEU A 799 1.94 -12.98 32.49
C LEU A 799 3.07 -12.86 33.53
N LYS A 800 3.55 -11.65 33.83
CA LYS A 800 4.58 -11.42 34.85
C LYS A 800 4.12 -11.92 36.21
N LEU A 801 2.89 -11.57 36.62
CA LEU A 801 2.29 -11.97 37.88
C LEU A 801 2.12 -13.50 37.96
N GLY A 802 1.51 -14.12 36.95
CA GLY A 802 1.29 -15.57 36.93
C GLY A 802 2.59 -16.38 37.02
N TRP A 803 3.65 -15.93 36.33
CA TRP A 803 4.96 -16.58 36.39
C TRP A 803 5.61 -16.45 37.76
N ASN A 804 5.59 -15.24 38.35
CA ASN A 804 6.20 -14.96 39.65
C ASN A 804 5.54 -15.74 40.79
N PHE A 805 4.23 -15.99 40.71
CA PHE A 805 3.48 -16.80 41.68
C PHE A 805 3.60 -18.31 41.45
N GLY A 806 4.41 -18.76 40.49
CA GLY A 806 4.76 -20.18 40.33
C GLY A 806 3.76 -21.00 39.52
N TYR A 807 2.75 -20.40 38.89
CA TYR A 807 1.84 -21.14 38.02
C TYR A 807 2.55 -21.64 36.76
N ARG A 808 2.16 -22.85 36.32
CA ARG A 808 2.72 -23.50 35.12
C ARG A 808 1.64 -23.86 34.08
N ALA A 809 0.37 -23.64 34.39
CA ALA A 809 -0.76 -23.74 33.48
C ALA A 809 -1.69 -22.54 33.69
N LEU A 810 -1.80 -21.66 32.69
CA LEU A 810 -2.47 -20.37 32.80
C LEU A 810 -3.42 -20.10 31.61
N ILE A 811 -4.66 -19.73 31.93
CA ILE A 811 -5.62 -19.19 30.96
C ILE A 811 -5.69 -17.68 31.12
N ILE A 812 -5.43 -16.92 30.06
CA ILE A 812 -5.54 -15.46 30.04
C ILE A 812 -6.79 -15.07 29.25
N GLU A 813 -7.69 -14.34 29.89
CA GLU A 813 -8.90 -13.79 29.29
C GLU A 813 -8.80 -12.26 29.20
N THR A 814 -9.06 -11.73 28.00
CA THR A 814 -9.19 -10.28 27.72
C THR A 814 -10.42 -10.06 26.84
N ASP A 815 -11.07 -8.92 26.98
CA ASP A 815 -12.18 -8.54 26.11
C ASP A 815 -11.73 -7.88 24.78
N SER A 816 -10.42 -7.72 24.60
CA SER A 816 -9.82 -7.13 23.41
C SER A 816 -9.49 -8.19 22.36
N GLN A 817 -10.41 -8.36 21.39
CA GLN A 817 -10.18 -9.22 20.23
C GLN A 817 -8.96 -8.76 19.42
N LEU A 818 -8.69 -7.45 19.39
CA LEU A 818 -7.53 -6.88 18.72
C LEU A 818 -6.23 -7.33 19.40
N ALA A 819 -6.13 -7.25 20.73
CA ALA A 819 -4.93 -7.65 21.47
C ALA A 819 -4.65 -9.15 21.29
N THR A 820 -5.66 -10.01 21.40
CA THR A 820 -5.51 -11.46 21.17
C THR A 820 -5.02 -11.78 19.75
N GLN A 821 -5.55 -11.09 18.73
CA GLN A 821 -5.10 -11.25 17.35
C GLN A 821 -3.65 -10.77 17.16
N LEU A 822 -3.27 -9.64 17.76
CA LEU A 822 -1.89 -9.14 17.68
C LEU A 822 -0.88 -10.10 18.31
N VAL A 823 -1.22 -10.70 19.46
CA VAL A 823 -0.35 -11.68 20.12
C VAL A 823 -0.24 -12.98 19.33
N LYS A 824 -1.34 -13.52 18.78
CA LYS A 824 -1.37 -14.80 18.04
C LYS A 824 -0.84 -14.73 16.60
N ASN A 825 -1.07 -13.65 15.88
CA ASN A 825 -0.68 -13.53 14.47
C ASN A 825 0.83 -13.38 14.29
N ARG A 826 1.39 -13.67 13.11
CA ARG A 826 2.82 -13.41 12.85
C ARG A 826 3.14 -11.91 13.09
N MET A 827 4.14 -11.64 13.94
CA MET A 827 4.50 -10.27 14.33
C MET A 827 5.24 -9.58 13.20
N ASP A 828 4.87 -8.33 12.95
CA ASP A 828 5.66 -7.43 12.13
C ASP A 828 6.62 -6.64 13.03
N PRO A 829 7.95 -6.75 12.84
CA PRO A 829 8.92 -5.96 13.60
C PRO A 829 8.76 -4.44 13.44
N LEU A 830 8.02 -3.98 12.42
CA LEU A 830 7.73 -2.56 12.20
C LEU A 830 6.48 -2.07 12.94
N HIS A 831 5.71 -2.97 13.56
CA HIS A 831 4.51 -2.58 14.29
C HIS A 831 4.86 -1.68 15.48
N PRO A 832 4.12 -0.59 15.76
CA PRO A 832 4.45 0.32 16.87
C PRO A 832 4.52 -0.36 18.25
N TYR A 833 3.85 -1.50 18.42
CA TYR A 833 3.83 -2.29 19.67
C TYR A 833 4.78 -3.50 19.64
N ALA A 834 5.70 -3.57 18.67
CA ALA A 834 6.55 -4.74 18.47
C ALA A 834 7.41 -5.11 19.69
N ALA A 835 7.96 -4.12 20.41
CA ALA A 835 8.73 -4.35 21.63
C ALA A 835 7.91 -5.10 22.70
N LEU A 836 6.72 -4.59 23.03
CA LEU A 836 5.83 -5.22 24.01
C LEU A 836 5.31 -6.58 23.55
N LEU A 837 4.96 -6.72 22.26
CA LEU A 837 4.53 -8.02 21.71
C LEU A 837 5.65 -9.07 21.77
N THR A 838 6.90 -8.66 21.60
CA THR A 838 8.08 -9.52 21.74
C THR A 838 8.24 -9.95 23.19
N ALA A 839 8.13 -9.02 24.13
CA ALA A 839 8.19 -9.31 25.56
C ALA A 839 7.08 -10.29 26.00
N ILE A 840 5.84 -10.09 25.54
CA ILE A 840 4.69 -10.98 25.78
C ILE A 840 4.98 -12.39 25.25
N ARG A 841 5.47 -12.52 24.02
CA ARG A 841 5.73 -13.83 23.43
C ARG A 841 6.87 -14.57 24.10
N ARG A 842 7.94 -13.85 24.48
CA ARG A 842 9.04 -14.42 25.24
C ARG A 842 8.55 -14.99 26.57
N LYS A 843 7.61 -14.30 27.24
CA LYS A 843 6.94 -14.81 28.45
C LYS A 843 6.09 -16.04 28.15
N ILE A 844 5.27 -16.02 27.10
CA ILE A 844 4.46 -17.19 26.69
C ILE A 844 5.33 -18.40 26.35
N SER A 845 6.53 -18.22 25.80
CA SER A 845 7.45 -19.29 25.43
C SER A 845 8.32 -19.82 26.58
N GLN A 846 8.10 -19.36 27.82
CA GLN A 846 8.78 -19.93 28.99
C GLN A 846 8.25 -21.35 29.29
N ASP A 847 8.82 -22.00 30.29
CA ASP A 847 8.45 -23.37 30.69
C ASP A 847 7.11 -23.43 31.44
N TRP A 848 6.01 -23.18 30.71
CA TRP A 848 4.62 -23.28 31.17
C TRP A 848 3.65 -23.36 29.98
N VAL A 849 2.41 -23.75 30.24
CA VAL A 849 1.33 -23.82 29.25
C VAL A 849 0.43 -22.60 29.39
N VAL A 850 0.37 -21.75 28.35
CA VAL A 850 -0.46 -20.54 28.34
C VAL A 850 -1.51 -20.60 27.23
N SER A 851 -2.77 -20.35 27.58
CA SER A 851 -3.89 -20.19 26.64
C SER A 851 -4.45 -18.78 26.69
N LEU A 852 -4.28 -18.01 25.62
CA LEU A 852 -4.85 -16.66 25.48
C LEU A 852 -6.21 -16.71 24.77
N VAL A 853 -7.27 -16.25 25.43
CA VAL A 853 -8.67 -16.36 24.98
C VAL A 853 -9.33 -14.98 25.00
N HIS A 854 -10.18 -14.73 24.01
CA HIS A 854 -11.05 -13.55 23.98
C HIS A 854 -12.38 -13.89 24.68
N VAL A 855 -12.79 -13.05 25.62
CA VAL A 855 -14.11 -13.09 26.27
C VAL A 855 -14.90 -11.83 25.92
N TYR A 856 -16.22 -11.79 26.09
CA TYR A 856 -16.95 -10.52 25.98
C TYR A 856 -16.86 -9.75 27.30
N ARG A 857 -17.07 -8.43 27.23
CA ARG A 857 -16.97 -7.51 28.38
C ARG A 857 -17.77 -7.95 29.60
N GLU A 858 -18.93 -8.57 29.39
CA GLU A 858 -19.79 -9.10 30.47
C GLU A 858 -19.10 -10.18 31.32
N GLY A 859 -18.18 -10.95 30.73
CA GLY A 859 -17.34 -11.93 31.42
C GLY A 859 -16.01 -11.40 31.94
N ASN A 860 -15.70 -10.10 31.74
CA ASN A 860 -14.43 -9.47 32.13
C ASN A 860 -14.60 -8.29 33.10
N ARG A 861 -15.76 -8.17 33.77
CA ARG A 861 -16.16 -7.00 34.57
C ARG A 861 -15.17 -6.62 35.67
N VAL A 862 -14.60 -7.62 36.35
CA VAL A 862 -13.62 -7.38 37.43
C VAL A 862 -12.34 -6.72 36.90
N ALA A 863 -11.82 -7.20 35.77
CA ALA A 863 -10.63 -6.63 35.15
C ALA A 863 -10.91 -5.21 34.59
N ASP A 864 -12.05 -4.98 33.95
CA ASP A 864 -12.49 -3.66 33.45
C ASP A 864 -12.65 -2.62 34.58
N TRP A 865 -13.00 -3.06 35.79
CA TRP A 865 -13.00 -2.17 36.95
C TRP A 865 -11.57 -1.87 37.42
N LEU A 866 -10.73 -2.89 37.57
CA LEU A 866 -9.34 -2.75 38.02
C LEU A 866 -8.53 -1.84 37.08
N SER A 867 -8.71 -1.98 35.76
CA SER A 867 -8.01 -1.17 34.76
C SER A 867 -8.36 0.31 34.88
N LYS A 868 -9.62 0.67 35.15
CA LYS A 868 -10.06 2.06 35.39
C LYS A 868 -9.61 2.59 36.74
N HIS A 869 -9.64 1.74 37.77
CA HIS A 869 -9.27 2.12 39.13
C HIS A 869 -7.77 2.37 39.29
N SER A 870 -6.93 1.77 38.43
CA SER A 870 -5.48 1.97 38.39
C SER A 870 -5.05 3.46 38.32
N LEU A 871 -5.89 4.36 37.80
CA LEU A 871 -5.58 5.79 37.68
C LEU A 871 -5.41 6.51 39.02
N VAL A 872 -5.90 5.93 40.12
CA VAL A 872 -5.74 6.46 41.48
C VAL A 872 -4.38 6.10 42.08
N TYR A 873 -3.69 5.10 41.52
CA TYR A 873 -2.40 4.62 42.01
C TYR A 873 -1.23 5.46 41.47
N PRO A 874 -0.05 5.39 42.11
CA PRO A 874 1.20 5.88 41.54
C PRO A 874 1.55 5.19 40.22
N PHE A 875 2.43 5.79 39.41
CA PHE A 875 2.92 5.18 38.17
C PHE A 875 3.58 3.82 38.42
N GLY A 876 3.42 2.89 37.49
CA GLY A 876 3.92 1.52 37.61
C GLY A 876 2.86 0.51 38.05
N MET A 877 3.30 -0.74 38.20
CA MET A 877 2.46 -1.89 38.57
C MET A 877 2.46 -2.07 40.10
N HIS A 878 1.27 -2.23 40.67
CA HIS A 878 1.03 -2.51 42.08
C HIS A 878 0.27 -3.83 42.20
N GLU A 879 0.76 -4.72 43.06
CA GLU A 879 0.13 -6.01 43.34
C GLU A 879 -0.88 -5.87 44.48
N LEU A 880 -1.97 -6.64 44.40
CA LEU A 880 -3.06 -6.63 45.36
C LEU A 880 -3.22 -8.03 45.95
N ASP A 881 -2.92 -8.17 47.24
CA ASP A 881 -3.06 -9.43 47.97
C ASP A 881 -4.53 -9.81 48.21
N SER A 882 -5.40 -8.81 48.37
CA SER A 882 -6.84 -8.97 48.60
C SER A 882 -7.67 -8.10 47.64
N PRO A 883 -8.92 -8.49 47.34
CA PRO A 883 -9.78 -7.70 46.47
C PRO A 883 -10.21 -6.40 47.18
N PRO A 884 -10.19 -5.25 46.48
CA PRO A 884 -10.87 -4.03 46.92
C PRO A 884 -12.32 -4.31 47.35
N PRO A 885 -12.82 -3.75 48.46
CA PRO A 885 -14.17 -3.99 48.97
C PRO A 885 -15.28 -3.75 47.93
N GLU A 886 -15.08 -2.79 47.03
CA GLU A 886 -16.01 -2.40 45.97
C GLU A 886 -16.16 -3.49 44.88
N LEU A 887 -15.23 -4.44 44.79
CA LEU A 887 -15.27 -5.56 43.83
C LEU A 887 -16.01 -6.79 44.37
N LEU A 888 -16.26 -6.89 45.67
CA LEU A 888 -16.90 -8.05 46.29
C LEU A 888 -18.24 -8.43 45.63
N PRO A 889 -19.13 -7.49 45.26
CA PRO A 889 -20.38 -7.85 44.56
C PRO A 889 -20.14 -8.51 43.20
N LEU A 890 -19.17 -8.01 42.41
CA LEU A 890 -18.86 -8.57 41.09
C LEU A 890 -18.23 -9.98 41.21
N LEU A 891 -17.39 -10.19 42.23
CA LEU A 891 -16.80 -11.50 42.49
C LEU A 891 -17.86 -12.52 42.94
N GLN A 892 -18.83 -12.10 43.76
CA GLN A 892 -19.95 -12.94 44.18
C GLN A 892 -20.88 -13.30 43.01
N ASP A 893 -21.14 -12.36 42.10
CA ASP A 893 -21.91 -12.61 40.88
C ASP A 893 -21.23 -13.67 40.00
N ASP A 894 -19.92 -13.55 39.80
CA ASP A 894 -19.12 -14.47 39.00
C ASP A 894 -19.05 -15.87 39.66
N GLN A 895 -18.93 -15.95 40.99
CA GLN A 895 -18.98 -17.22 41.74
C GLN A 895 -20.35 -17.91 41.66
N ARG A 896 -21.44 -17.14 41.64
CA ARG A 896 -22.80 -17.65 41.45
C ARG A 896 -23.10 -18.04 40.00
N GLY A 897 -22.19 -17.80 39.07
CA GLY A 897 -22.37 -18.11 37.65
C GLY A 897 -23.34 -17.19 36.93
N SER A 898 -23.47 -15.92 37.36
CA SER A 898 -24.39 -14.96 36.75
C SER A 898 -24.02 -14.69 35.29
N THR A 899 -25.01 -14.73 34.39
CA THR A 899 -24.80 -14.49 32.95
C THR A 899 -25.65 -13.34 32.42
N ILE A 900 -25.17 -12.71 31.35
CA ILE A 900 -25.88 -11.66 30.60
C ILE A 900 -26.09 -12.14 29.17
N LEU A 901 -27.33 -12.01 28.67
CA LEU A 901 -27.70 -12.37 27.31
C LEU A 901 -27.11 -11.39 26.28
N ARG A 902 -26.36 -11.91 25.31
CA ARG A 902 -25.76 -11.14 24.23
C ARG A 902 -26.04 -11.77 22.87
N ASN A 903 -26.30 -10.92 21.87
CA ASN A 903 -26.50 -11.35 20.49
C ASN A 903 -25.15 -11.41 19.74
N ILE A 904 -24.62 -12.61 19.51
CA ILE A 904 -23.26 -12.85 18.99
C ILE A 904 -23.30 -13.28 17.53
N VAL A 905 -22.34 -12.82 16.74
CA VAL A 905 -22.09 -13.31 15.37
C VAL A 905 -21.35 -14.65 15.42
N VAL A 906 -21.95 -15.72 14.87
CA VAL A 906 -21.29 -17.02 14.74
C VAL A 906 -20.41 -17.00 13.48
N ASN A 907 -19.09 -17.01 13.68
CA ASN A 907 -18.16 -17.27 12.58
C ASN A 907 -18.02 -18.79 12.45
N SER A 908 -18.53 -19.36 11.37
CA SER A 908 -18.42 -20.78 11.02
C SER A 908 -16.99 -21.18 10.61
N THR A 909 -15.99 -20.88 11.44
CA THR A 909 -14.62 -21.40 11.34
C THR A 909 -13.98 -21.38 12.72
N ALA A 910 -14.33 -22.33 13.58
CA ALA A 910 -13.46 -22.79 14.65
C ALA A 910 -13.21 -24.28 14.40
N PRO A 911 -11.95 -24.76 14.34
CA PRO A 911 -11.71 -26.19 14.42
C PRO A 911 -12.19 -26.65 15.79
N SER A 912 -13.06 -27.65 15.81
CA SER A 912 -13.29 -28.46 17.01
C SER A 912 -11.92 -28.94 17.50
N LEU A 913 -11.68 -28.76 18.80
CA LEU A 913 -10.54 -29.35 19.51
C LEU A 913 -10.36 -30.83 19.17
#